data_AF-A0A7D7LA59-F1
#
_entry.id   AF-A0A7D7LA59-F1
#
_cell.length_a   1.000
_cell.length_b   1.000
_cell.length_c   1.000
_cell.angle_alpha   90.00
_cell.angle_beta   90.00
_cell.angle_gamma   90.00
#
_symmetry.space_group_name_H-M   'P 1'
#
loop_
_entity.id
_entity.type
_entity.pdbx_description
1 polymer ?
#
loop_
_entity_poly.entity_id
_entity_poly.type
_entity_poly.pdbx_seq_one_letter_code
_entity_poly.pdbx_strand_id
1 'polypeptide(L)'
;MRVDKLKTSAMQSARHGARAPCLPRYSVSTLRTALSTSLPYTPSSAQRTAISCRAITEVGESTSPTVPTSISISPDAVEILATPTWEEESTPFPINPVREPTPNVLELWQTADAVCFDVDCTIVKNDGLDLLAEFMGAGEQVEALTKQAMDGTMHLDTALEECLRILDCTPDDIKAFLKAHPPESRINEGVVQLVSSLKARGIEVYLISAEFREIISPIAKYLQIPSKNVIANRMNWQWDDETGEPTKLVGFDMSLPTSRNNGKPEAIAKLRQTFPYNTIVMVGDGVTDLEAVHEVDGADLFIGYGGNVQRRKVMQEADWFVIHFDELIKALKRRKVAMIGAGAMACAAMHVLSQNIESDDPAHLFDAQVKLWLHDSEFEGRLLSETVDETKENPKYMPGVYLGKGVVTETNLLECVRDADILVFCVPHQFIHGMCKKLIGKVKDDAIAISLTKGMRVRAEGPQLVSQMVKKMLGIDCSVLMGANIANEIGEEQLTEAVIGYYNRDNAKVFQKLFDREYFNITLIPDAPGAEMCGTLKNVVAIGAGLVDGLGYGSNSKAAIMRQGLAEMKRFSKALYPTIRDETILESCGVADLIATCYGGRNRRCAEKWAQLQVEGNPKTFTEIESELLGGQKLQGTLTTNEVYEIIEMRGWELEYPLFTTVYRIINDKIPALMIMNYKEAARVKLGPEPHSIAIALKKRRNPLPTVDV
;
A
#
# COMPACT_ATOMS: atom_id res chain seq x y z
N MET A 1 -9.54 20.10 -52.23
CA MET A 1 -9.51 19.89 -53.70
C MET A 1 -8.13 20.34 -54.19
N ARG A 2 -7.47 19.59 -55.11
CA ARG A 2 -6.21 19.84 -55.87
C ARG A 2 -5.22 20.96 -55.39
N VAL A 3 -3.94 20.66 -55.08
CA VAL A 3 -2.80 20.43 -56.03
C VAL A 3 -2.44 21.75 -56.75
N ASP A 4 -1.22 22.30 -56.77
CA ASP A 4 0.17 21.78 -57.01
C ASP A 4 1.22 22.87 -56.57
N LYS A 5 2.58 22.82 -56.57
CA LYS A 5 3.68 21.83 -56.80
C LYS A 5 5.08 22.43 -56.40
N LEU A 6 6.16 21.64 -56.51
CA LEU A 6 7.61 22.01 -56.73
C LEU A 6 8.47 22.58 -55.57
N LYS A 7 9.80 22.36 -55.52
CA LYS A 7 10.62 21.13 -55.77
C LYS A 7 12.06 21.28 -55.22
N THR A 8 12.76 20.14 -55.09
CA THR A 8 14.15 20.00 -54.61
C THR A 8 15.24 20.26 -55.68
N SER A 9 16.45 20.59 -55.21
CA SER A 9 17.74 20.44 -55.90
C SER A 9 18.84 20.17 -54.86
N ALA A 10 19.98 19.56 -55.23
CA ALA A 10 20.96 19.02 -54.27
C ALA A 10 22.42 18.97 -54.78
N MET A 11 23.35 18.83 -53.82
CA MET A 11 24.76 18.44 -53.94
C MET A 11 25.71 19.24 -54.85
N GLN A 12 26.80 19.75 -54.26
CA GLN A 12 28.16 19.34 -54.65
C GLN A 12 29.17 19.64 -53.53
N SER A 13 30.35 19.00 -53.58
CA SER A 13 31.39 19.09 -52.54
C SER A 13 32.80 19.03 -53.14
N ALA A 14 33.77 19.63 -52.44
CA ALA A 14 35.19 19.56 -52.76
C ALA A 14 36.02 19.34 -51.48
N ARG A 15 37.23 18.78 -51.61
CA ARG A 15 38.05 18.24 -50.52
C ARG A 15 39.23 19.14 -50.20
N HIS A 16 39.77 19.01 -48.97
CA HIS A 16 41.20 18.81 -48.64
C HIS A 16 41.31 18.24 -47.21
N GLY A 17 42.43 17.64 -46.81
CA GLY A 17 42.63 17.11 -45.44
C GLY A 17 43.86 16.21 -45.28
N ALA A 18 44.25 15.89 -44.03
CA ALA A 18 45.33 14.94 -43.73
C ALA A 18 45.34 14.39 -42.28
N ARG A 19 45.52 13.05 -42.17
CA ARG A 19 46.13 12.26 -41.05
C ARG A 19 45.43 12.19 -39.67
N ALA A 20 45.67 11.06 -39.00
CA ALA A 20 45.21 10.67 -37.66
C ALA A 20 46.40 10.20 -36.79
N PRO A 21 46.21 9.75 -35.53
CA PRO A 21 46.12 8.28 -35.34
C PRO A 21 45.23 7.74 -34.17
N CYS A 22 44.77 6.49 -34.36
CA CYS A 22 44.55 5.39 -33.39
C CYS A 22 43.74 5.55 -32.08
N LEU A 23 42.51 4.99 -32.08
CA LEU A 23 42.04 3.73 -31.40
C LEU A 23 42.30 3.48 -29.88
N PRO A 24 41.50 2.61 -29.19
CA PRO A 24 40.58 1.60 -29.72
C PRO A 24 39.11 1.63 -29.23
N ARG A 25 38.26 0.84 -29.92
CA ARG A 25 37.00 0.30 -29.40
C ARG A 25 37.11 -1.24 -29.35
N TYR A 26 36.44 -1.87 -28.39
CA TYR A 26 36.21 -3.32 -28.41
C TYR A 26 35.00 -3.68 -29.30
N SER A 27 34.98 -4.93 -29.77
CA SER A 27 33.86 -5.54 -30.48
C SER A 27 33.47 -6.86 -29.83
N VAL A 28 32.21 -7.27 -30.03
CA VAL A 28 31.77 -8.67 -29.99
C VAL A 28 30.83 -8.86 -31.17
N SER A 29 30.92 -10.00 -31.86
CA SER A 29 30.17 -10.27 -33.09
C SER A 29 29.43 -11.60 -33.03
N THR A 30 28.11 -11.53 -33.24
CA THR A 30 27.32 -12.48 -34.04
C THR A 30 27.33 -13.97 -33.66
N LEU A 31 26.15 -14.47 -33.29
CA LEU A 31 25.60 -15.69 -33.90
C LEU A 31 24.07 -15.60 -33.99
N ARG A 32 23.48 -16.26 -35.00
CA ARG A 32 22.09 -16.07 -35.44
C ARG A 32 21.50 -17.40 -35.97
N THR A 33 20.51 -17.95 -35.27
CA THR A 33 19.42 -18.79 -35.84
C THR A 33 18.28 -18.74 -34.80
N ALA A 34 17.08 -18.18 -35.00
CA ALA A 34 16.21 -17.96 -36.15
C ALA A 34 15.34 -19.16 -36.55
N LEU A 35 14.10 -19.18 -36.03
CA LEU A 35 12.90 -19.67 -36.72
C LEU A 35 11.69 -18.82 -36.27
N SER A 36 10.58 -18.87 -37.01
CA SER A 36 9.63 -17.75 -37.06
C SER A 36 8.18 -18.15 -37.37
N THR A 37 7.25 -17.41 -36.79
CA THR A 37 5.97 -17.04 -37.42
C THR A 37 5.55 -15.64 -36.93
N SER A 38 4.70 -14.96 -37.69
CA SER A 38 4.39 -13.54 -37.51
C SER A 38 2.98 -13.21 -37.98
N LEU A 39 2.29 -12.27 -37.30
CA LEU A 39 1.35 -11.31 -37.89
C LEU A 39 1.06 -10.20 -36.84
N PRO A 40 0.87 -8.92 -37.24
CA PRO A 40 0.55 -7.83 -36.32
C PRO A 40 -0.95 -7.53 -36.24
N TYR A 41 -1.37 -6.78 -35.22
CA TYR A 41 -2.69 -6.15 -35.17
C TYR A 41 -2.60 -4.74 -34.54
N THR A 42 -3.44 -3.82 -34.99
CA THR A 42 -3.62 -2.47 -34.43
C THR A 42 -5.11 -2.22 -34.14
N PRO A 43 -5.45 -1.36 -33.17
CA PRO A 43 -6.78 -1.35 -32.55
C PRO A 43 -7.80 -0.47 -33.27
N SER A 44 -9.09 -0.75 -33.04
CA SER A 44 -10.18 0.20 -33.28
C SER A 44 -11.29 0.05 -32.23
N SER A 45 -11.95 1.17 -31.94
CA SER A 45 -13.00 1.33 -30.93
C SER A 45 -14.38 0.87 -31.41
N ALA A 46 -15.21 0.33 -30.52
CA ALA A 46 -16.66 0.32 -30.69
C ALA A 46 -17.39 0.42 -29.33
N GLN A 47 -18.32 1.36 -29.23
CA GLN A 47 -19.22 1.51 -28.08
C GLN A 47 -20.31 0.41 -28.10
N ARG A 48 -20.98 0.18 -26.95
CA ARG A 48 -22.28 -0.50 -26.92
C ARG A 48 -23.28 0.32 -26.11
N THR A 49 -24.33 0.77 -26.80
CA THR A 49 -25.55 1.31 -26.21
C THR A 49 -26.69 0.35 -26.57
N ALA A 50 -27.65 0.16 -25.67
CA ALA A 50 -28.76 -0.77 -25.87
C ALA A 50 -29.83 -0.23 -26.83
N ILE A 51 -30.68 -1.12 -27.37
CA ILE A 51 -32.16 -1.06 -27.26
C ILE A 51 -32.81 -2.32 -27.89
N SER A 52 -34.05 -2.61 -27.48
CA SER A 52 -34.84 -3.80 -27.79
C SER A 52 -35.33 -3.92 -29.24
N CYS A 53 -35.71 -5.14 -29.64
CA CYS A 53 -36.68 -5.39 -30.71
C CYS A 53 -37.95 -6.08 -30.17
N ARG A 54 -39.12 -5.66 -30.67
CA ARG A 54 -40.42 -6.35 -30.53
C ARG A 54 -40.88 -6.83 -31.92
N ALA A 55 -41.66 -7.92 -31.93
CA ALA A 55 -42.17 -8.67 -33.07
C ALA A 55 -42.86 -7.87 -34.20
N ILE A 56 -43.07 -8.51 -35.37
CA ILE A 56 -44.41 -8.76 -35.97
C ILE A 56 -44.38 -9.65 -37.26
N THR A 57 -45.21 -10.73 -37.23
CA THR A 57 -45.91 -11.53 -38.29
C THR A 57 -45.31 -12.00 -39.64
N GLU A 58 -45.43 -13.34 -39.85
CA GLU A 58 -46.04 -14.06 -41.03
C GLU A 58 -45.33 -14.07 -42.42
N VAL A 59 -45.58 -14.99 -43.37
CA VAL A 59 -46.74 -15.89 -43.70
C VAL A 59 -46.29 -17.25 -44.28
N GLY A 60 -46.96 -18.37 -43.90
CA GLY A 60 -47.12 -19.65 -44.67
C GLY A 60 -45.87 -20.44 -45.12
N GLU A 61 -45.93 -21.65 -45.70
CA GLU A 61 -46.91 -22.76 -45.77
C GLU A 61 -46.23 -23.96 -46.51
N SER A 62 -46.59 -25.24 -46.41
CA SER A 62 -47.14 -26.10 -45.33
C SER A 62 -47.11 -27.58 -45.79
N THR A 63 -47.25 -28.57 -44.88
CA THR A 63 -48.01 -29.87 -45.03
C THR A 63 -47.68 -30.86 -43.90
N SER A 64 -48.59 -31.82 -43.63
CA SER A 64 -48.44 -32.90 -42.62
C SER A 64 -48.57 -34.30 -43.24
N PRO A 65 -48.28 -35.38 -42.48
CA PRO A 65 -49.41 -36.16 -41.95
C PRO A 65 -49.23 -36.73 -40.52
N THR A 66 -50.32 -37.30 -39.99
CA THR A 66 -50.56 -37.76 -38.61
C THR A 66 -50.36 -39.26 -38.36
N VAL A 67 -49.98 -39.67 -37.14
CA VAL A 67 -50.42 -40.91 -36.44
C VAL A 67 -50.29 -40.74 -34.90
N PRO A 68 -50.80 -41.64 -34.01
CA PRO A 68 -51.50 -41.20 -32.79
C PRO A 68 -50.94 -41.75 -31.43
N THR A 69 -51.85 -41.94 -30.47
CA THR A 69 -51.66 -41.97 -29.01
C THR A 69 -51.16 -43.29 -28.37
N SER A 70 -50.49 -43.13 -27.22
CA SER A 70 -50.46 -44.01 -26.02
C SER A 70 -49.93 -45.44 -26.08
N ILE A 71 -48.96 -45.73 -25.21
CA ILE A 71 -48.92 -46.86 -24.25
C ILE A 71 -47.93 -46.52 -23.11
N SER A 72 -48.12 -47.11 -21.92
CA SER A 72 -47.36 -46.83 -20.69
C SER A 72 -46.13 -47.72 -20.50
N ILE A 73 -45.06 -47.18 -19.90
CA ILE A 73 -43.89 -47.94 -19.37
C ILE A 73 -43.56 -47.40 -17.96
N SER A 74 -42.99 -48.25 -17.09
CA SER A 74 -42.72 -47.99 -15.67
C SER A 74 -41.46 -47.14 -15.40
N PRO A 75 -41.38 -46.47 -14.22
CA PRO A 75 -40.21 -45.68 -13.82
C PRO A 75 -39.22 -46.51 -12.98
N ASP A 76 -38.25 -47.18 -13.63
CA ASP A 76 -37.13 -47.86 -12.97
C ASP A 76 -35.81 -47.62 -13.73
N ALA A 77 -35.26 -46.41 -13.61
CA ALA A 77 -33.87 -46.06 -13.94
C ALA A 77 -33.56 -44.61 -13.51
N VAL A 78 -33.12 -44.42 -12.26
CA VAL A 78 -32.40 -43.20 -11.84
C VAL A 78 -31.06 -43.67 -11.27
N GLU A 79 -29.96 -43.23 -11.88
CA GLU A 79 -28.62 -43.61 -11.42
C GLU A 79 -28.33 -43.04 -10.04
N ILE A 80 -27.77 -43.89 -9.18
CA ILE A 80 -27.45 -43.54 -7.80
C ILE A 80 -26.15 -42.73 -7.80
N LEU A 81 -26.26 -41.41 -7.71
CA LEU A 81 -25.16 -40.58 -7.21
C LEU A 81 -24.93 -40.95 -5.75
N ALA A 82 -23.79 -41.59 -5.47
CA ALA A 82 -23.49 -42.10 -4.14
C ALA A 82 -23.34 -40.96 -3.13
N THR A 83 -24.21 -40.96 -2.11
CA THR A 83 -24.00 -40.17 -0.88
C THR A 83 -22.89 -40.81 -0.04
N PRO A 84 -22.04 -40.01 0.66
CA PRO A 84 -21.04 -40.57 1.56
C PRO A 84 -21.69 -41.42 2.66
N THR A 85 -20.98 -42.48 3.07
CA THR A 85 -21.45 -43.45 4.07
C THR A 85 -21.28 -42.91 5.50
N TRP A 86 -22.32 -43.00 6.31
CA TRP A 86 -22.35 -42.51 7.68
C TRP A 86 -21.99 -43.63 8.68
N GLU A 87 -20.89 -43.49 9.43
CA GLU A 87 -20.66 -44.27 10.64
C GLU A 87 -21.39 -43.59 11.82
N GLU A 88 -22.64 -44.00 12.10
CA GLU A 88 -23.44 -43.47 13.21
C GLU A 88 -22.96 -43.97 14.59
N GLU A 89 -22.02 -43.27 15.23
CA GLU A 89 -21.81 -43.43 16.66
C GLU A 89 -22.96 -42.79 17.48
N SER A 90 -23.61 -43.63 18.29
CA SER A 90 -24.95 -43.37 18.81
C SER A 90 -24.98 -42.45 20.05
N THR A 91 -25.30 -41.17 19.85
CA THR A 91 -25.81 -40.28 20.90
C THR A 91 -26.95 -39.37 20.39
N PRO A 92 -27.97 -39.02 21.21
CA PRO A 92 -29.29 -38.64 20.67
C PRO A 92 -29.48 -37.16 20.31
N PHE A 93 -28.43 -36.34 20.39
CA PHE A 93 -28.54 -34.88 20.24
C PHE A 93 -27.80 -34.39 18.99
N PRO A 94 -28.41 -33.50 18.18
CA PRO A 94 -27.72 -32.88 17.05
C PRO A 94 -26.60 -31.97 17.55
N ILE A 95 -25.44 -32.04 16.89
CA ILE A 95 -24.32 -31.13 17.14
C ILE A 95 -24.52 -29.89 16.28
N ASN A 96 -24.65 -28.74 16.94
CA ASN A 96 -24.59 -27.43 16.31
C ASN A 96 -23.18 -26.87 16.55
N PRO A 97 -22.26 -26.94 15.58
CA PRO A 97 -20.92 -26.37 15.74
C PRO A 97 -20.97 -24.83 15.84
N VAL A 98 -19.94 -24.22 16.43
CA VAL A 98 -19.83 -22.76 16.55
C VAL A 98 -19.53 -22.15 15.18
N ARG A 99 -20.57 -21.87 14.39
CA ARG A 99 -20.46 -21.34 13.02
C ARG A 99 -20.15 -19.84 12.95
N GLU A 100 -20.58 -19.07 13.93
CA GLU A 100 -20.36 -17.63 14.03
C GLU A 100 -19.31 -17.35 15.13
N PRO A 101 -18.23 -16.60 14.83
CA PRO A 101 -17.19 -16.34 15.82
C PRO A 101 -17.70 -15.36 16.88
N THR A 102 -17.38 -15.62 18.15
CA THR A 102 -17.60 -14.63 19.21
C THR A 102 -16.73 -13.39 18.99
N PRO A 103 -17.06 -12.21 19.58
CA PRO A 103 -16.24 -11.01 19.42
C PRO A 103 -14.77 -11.21 19.81
N ASN A 104 -14.49 -12.02 20.84
CA ASN A 104 -13.13 -12.36 21.27
C ASN A 104 -12.39 -13.22 20.25
N VAL A 105 -13.07 -14.23 19.67
CA VAL A 105 -12.51 -15.09 18.61
C VAL A 105 -12.23 -14.28 17.34
N LEU A 106 -13.14 -13.36 16.99
CA LEU A 106 -12.95 -12.44 15.88
C LEU A 106 -11.78 -11.48 16.13
N GLU A 107 -11.61 -10.96 17.35
CA GLU A 107 -10.48 -10.11 17.72
C GLU A 107 -9.16 -10.87 17.61
N LEU A 108 -9.07 -12.11 18.12
CA LEU A 108 -7.88 -12.97 17.98
C LEU A 108 -7.55 -13.25 16.51
N TRP A 109 -8.53 -13.61 15.68
CA TRP A 109 -8.34 -13.76 14.23
C TRP A 109 -7.86 -12.46 13.54
N GLN A 110 -8.37 -11.30 13.97
CA GLN A 110 -8.04 -9.99 13.41
C GLN A 110 -6.72 -9.38 13.92
N THR A 111 -6.13 -9.96 14.97
CA THR A 111 -4.89 -9.52 15.64
C THR A 111 -3.79 -10.57 15.63
N ALA A 112 -4.00 -11.72 14.98
CA ALA A 112 -3.03 -12.79 14.81
C ALA A 112 -1.68 -12.27 14.25
N ASP A 113 -0.60 -12.53 14.98
CA ASP A 113 0.77 -12.30 14.50
C ASP A 113 1.21 -13.44 13.55
N ALA A 114 0.74 -14.66 13.83
CA ALA A 114 0.97 -15.84 13.02
C ALA A 114 -0.28 -16.72 12.90
N VAL A 115 -0.45 -17.38 11.76
CA VAL A 115 -1.45 -18.44 11.54
C VAL A 115 -0.75 -19.73 11.12
N CYS A 116 -0.99 -20.78 11.89
CA CYS A 116 -0.55 -22.14 11.61
C CYS A 116 -1.72 -22.90 10.96
N PHE A 117 -1.45 -23.57 9.85
CA PHE A 117 -2.41 -24.46 9.19
C PHE A 117 -1.92 -25.90 9.27
N ASP A 118 -2.83 -26.84 9.50
CA ASP A 118 -2.60 -28.23 9.09
C ASP A 118 -2.51 -28.33 7.56
N VAL A 119 -1.85 -29.36 7.07
CA VAL A 119 -1.74 -29.58 5.62
C VAL A 119 -2.88 -30.47 5.13
N ASP A 120 -2.94 -31.67 5.68
CA ASP A 120 -3.81 -32.77 5.26
C ASP A 120 -5.26 -32.47 5.60
N CYS A 121 -6.18 -32.82 4.69
CA CYS A 121 -7.62 -32.48 4.71
C CYS A 121 -8.00 -30.99 4.91
N THR A 122 -7.03 -30.09 5.12
CA THR A 122 -7.20 -28.67 5.47
C THR A 122 -6.65 -27.74 4.39
N ILE A 123 -5.35 -27.76 4.09
CA ILE A 123 -4.76 -27.02 2.95
C ILE A 123 -4.91 -27.81 1.65
N VAL A 124 -4.78 -29.14 1.72
CA VAL A 124 -5.08 -30.08 0.63
C VAL A 124 -6.37 -30.86 0.89
N LYS A 125 -6.97 -31.40 -0.16
CA LYS A 125 -8.27 -32.12 -0.13
C LYS A 125 -8.19 -33.47 0.58
N ASN A 126 -7.12 -34.20 0.30
CA ASN A 126 -6.87 -35.56 0.73
C ASN A 126 -5.58 -35.58 1.57
N ASP A 127 -5.46 -36.52 2.49
CA ASP A 127 -4.17 -36.87 3.11
C ASP A 127 -3.14 -37.22 2.03
N GLY A 128 -1.94 -36.65 2.13
CA GLY A 128 -0.91 -36.82 1.11
C GLY A 128 -0.14 -38.14 1.18
N LEU A 129 -0.14 -38.83 2.32
CA LEU A 129 0.42 -40.17 2.50
C LEU A 129 -0.54 -41.23 1.95
N ASP A 130 -1.85 -41.11 2.23
CA ASP A 130 -2.88 -41.98 1.65
C ASP A 130 -2.93 -41.83 0.12
N LEU A 131 -2.84 -40.61 -0.42
CA LEU A 131 -2.80 -40.36 -1.86
C LEU A 131 -1.51 -40.90 -2.52
N LEU A 132 -0.38 -40.90 -1.80
CA LEU A 132 0.85 -41.56 -2.23
C LEU A 132 0.68 -43.09 -2.22
N ALA A 133 0.00 -43.64 -1.22
CA ALA A 133 -0.30 -45.06 -1.12
C ALA A 133 -1.24 -45.53 -2.24
N GLU A 134 -2.27 -44.75 -2.59
CA GLU A 134 -3.12 -45.02 -3.76
C GLU A 134 -2.28 -45.05 -5.05
N PHE A 135 -1.44 -44.03 -5.27
CA PHE A 135 -0.54 -43.94 -6.43
C PHE A 135 0.45 -45.12 -6.54
N MET A 136 0.86 -45.68 -5.41
CA MET A 136 1.76 -46.84 -5.32
C MET A 136 1.03 -48.21 -5.26
N GLY A 137 -0.30 -48.22 -5.26
CA GLY A 137 -1.10 -49.46 -5.18
C GLY A 137 -1.18 -50.11 -3.80
N ALA A 138 -0.90 -49.34 -2.74
CA ALA A 138 -0.88 -49.78 -1.34
C ALA A 138 -2.00 -49.17 -0.46
N GLY A 139 -2.88 -48.33 -1.04
CA GLY A 139 -3.89 -47.52 -0.33
C GLY A 139 -4.61 -48.20 0.83
N GLU A 140 -5.31 -49.32 0.58
CA GLU A 140 -6.08 -50.06 1.60
C GLU A 140 -5.27 -50.45 2.86
N GLN A 141 -3.95 -50.65 2.72
CA GLN A 141 -3.08 -51.04 3.82
C GLN A 141 -2.61 -49.85 4.66
N VAL A 142 -2.44 -48.68 4.02
CA VAL A 142 -2.04 -47.43 4.67
C VAL A 142 -3.24 -46.77 5.34
N GLU A 143 -4.39 -46.70 4.68
CA GLU A 143 -5.65 -46.18 5.23
C GLU A 143 -6.09 -46.93 6.50
N ALA A 144 -5.90 -48.25 6.52
CA ALA A 144 -6.18 -49.07 7.70
C ALA A 144 -5.28 -48.73 8.91
N LEU A 145 -4.06 -48.25 8.68
CA LEU A 145 -3.11 -47.85 9.73
C LEU A 145 -3.31 -46.38 10.14
N THR A 146 -3.61 -45.47 9.21
CA THR A 146 -3.93 -44.08 9.53
C THR A 146 -5.22 -44.01 10.36
N LYS A 147 -6.27 -44.79 10.05
CA LYS A 147 -7.47 -44.89 10.91
C LYS A 147 -7.15 -45.35 12.34
N GLN A 148 -6.25 -46.35 12.52
CA GLN A 148 -5.80 -46.82 13.84
C GLN A 148 -4.95 -45.80 14.61
N ALA A 149 -4.21 -44.92 13.93
CA ALA A 149 -3.53 -43.80 14.58
C ALA A 149 -4.51 -42.69 14.98
N MET A 150 -5.53 -42.45 14.16
CA MET A 150 -6.52 -41.38 14.35
C MET A 150 -7.59 -41.69 15.40
N ASP A 151 -7.92 -42.97 15.62
CA ASP A 151 -8.80 -43.42 16.71
C ASP A 151 -8.06 -43.67 18.04
N GLY A 152 -6.71 -43.65 18.01
CA GLY A 152 -5.85 -43.83 19.18
C GLY A 152 -5.61 -45.29 19.57
N THR A 153 -5.98 -46.27 18.74
CA THR A 153 -5.65 -47.69 18.97
C THR A 153 -4.17 -48.02 18.68
N MET A 154 -3.49 -47.18 17.89
CA MET A 154 -2.05 -47.25 17.61
C MET A 154 -1.36 -45.90 17.91
N HIS A 155 -0.09 -45.92 18.31
CA HIS A 155 0.73 -44.71 18.41
C HIS A 155 1.12 -44.19 17.02
N LEU A 156 1.12 -42.86 16.86
CA LEU A 156 1.37 -42.19 15.58
C LEU A 156 2.74 -42.53 14.96
N ASP A 157 3.77 -42.68 15.80
CA ASP A 157 5.12 -43.06 15.37
C ASP A 157 5.16 -44.45 14.71
N THR A 158 4.49 -45.41 15.34
CA THR A 158 4.39 -46.81 14.95
C THR A 158 3.59 -46.95 13.65
N ALA A 159 2.50 -46.19 13.51
CA ALA A 159 1.72 -46.14 12.29
C ALA A 159 2.52 -45.54 11.13
N LEU A 160 3.21 -44.41 11.34
CA LEU A 160 4.04 -43.79 10.32
C LEU A 160 5.21 -44.70 9.89
N GLU A 161 5.87 -45.39 10.82
CA GLU A 161 6.95 -46.34 10.50
C GLU A 161 6.42 -47.51 9.65
N GLU A 162 5.29 -48.12 10.01
CA GLU A 162 4.70 -49.23 9.27
C GLU A 162 4.17 -48.79 7.89
N CYS A 163 3.54 -47.62 7.78
CA CYS A 163 3.13 -47.05 6.49
C CYS A 163 4.33 -46.82 5.55
N LEU A 164 5.42 -46.23 6.06
CA LEU A 164 6.65 -46.08 5.28
C LEU A 164 7.27 -47.44 4.88
N ARG A 165 7.17 -48.46 5.75
CA ARG A 165 7.63 -49.83 5.48
C ARG A 165 6.77 -50.59 4.45
N ILE A 166 5.51 -50.21 4.31
CA ILE A 166 4.58 -50.74 3.29
C ILE A 166 4.80 -50.04 1.93
N LEU A 167 5.06 -48.74 1.94
CA LEU A 167 5.34 -47.96 0.73
C LEU A 167 6.70 -48.33 0.10
N ASP A 168 7.76 -48.48 0.92
CA ASP A 168 9.16 -48.73 0.51
C ASP A 168 9.65 -47.85 -0.66
N CYS A 169 9.18 -46.61 -0.71
CA CYS A 169 9.27 -45.76 -1.89
C CYS A 169 10.69 -45.25 -2.19
N THR A 170 10.98 -45.00 -3.47
CA THR A 170 12.21 -44.33 -3.91
C THR A 170 12.02 -42.83 -4.07
N PRO A 171 13.11 -42.04 -4.10
CA PRO A 171 13.02 -40.61 -4.39
C PRO A 171 12.45 -40.29 -5.79
N ASP A 172 12.54 -41.22 -6.74
CA ASP A 172 11.96 -41.06 -8.08
C ASP A 172 10.45 -41.35 -8.09
N ASP A 173 9.95 -42.23 -7.22
CA ASP A 173 8.50 -42.42 -7.01
C ASP A 173 7.88 -41.15 -6.42
N ILE A 174 8.53 -40.52 -5.44
CA ILE A 174 8.11 -39.21 -4.90
C ILE A 174 8.11 -38.13 -6.00
N LYS A 175 9.14 -38.08 -6.86
CA LYS A 175 9.17 -37.15 -8.01
C LYS A 175 8.06 -37.44 -9.02
N ALA A 176 7.73 -38.70 -9.26
CA ALA A 176 6.65 -39.12 -10.16
C ALA A 176 5.26 -38.77 -9.59
N PHE A 177 5.04 -39.08 -8.31
CA PHE A 177 3.84 -38.72 -7.56
C PHE A 177 3.56 -37.22 -7.58
N LEU A 178 4.55 -36.39 -7.23
CA LEU A 178 4.43 -34.93 -7.23
C LEU A 178 4.22 -34.32 -8.61
N LYS A 179 4.58 -35.05 -9.67
CA LYS A 179 4.33 -34.66 -11.07
C LYS A 179 2.93 -35.10 -11.54
N ALA A 180 2.39 -36.19 -11.01
CA ALA A 180 1.02 -36.64 -11.25
C ALA A 180 0.00 -35.80 -10.46
N HIS A 181 0.34 -35.41 -9.22
CA HIS A 181 -0.50 -34.67 -8.29
C HIS A 181 0.11 -33.29 -7.96
N PRO A 182 0.15 -32.35 -8.92
CA PRO A 182 0.70 -31.02 -8.71
C PRO A 182 -0.13 -30.20 -7.69
N PRO A 183 0.44 -29.14 -7.07
CA PRO A 183 -0.24 -28.35 -6.05
C PRO A 183 -1.64 -27.85 -6.46
N GLU A 184 -1.80 -27.47 -7.73
CA GLU A 184 -3.03 -26.94 -8.31
C GLU A 184 -4.23 -27.92 -8.26
N SER A 185 -3.99 -29.24 -8.25
CA SER A 185 -5.07 -30.23 -8.10
C SER A 185 -5.34 -30.56 -6.63
N ARG A 186 -4.29 -30.62 -5.79
CA ARG A 186 -4.38 -31.01 -4.37
C ARG A 186 -5.01 -29.95 -3.47
N ILE A 187 -4.75 -28.66 -3.70
CA ILE A 187 -5.11 -27.57 -2.78
C ILE A 187 -6.63 -27.27 -2.77
N ASN A 188 -7.15 -26.89 -1.59
CA ASN A 188 -8.55 -26.47 -1.38
C ASN A 188 -8.84 -25.06 -1.93
N GLU A 189 -10.10 -24.83 -2.33
CA GLU A 189 -10.53 -23.53 -2.85
C GLU A 189 -10.44 -22.42 -1.77
N GLY A 190 -10.08 -21.21 -2.18
CA GLY A 190 -9.88 -20.07 -1.26
C GLY A 190 -8.53 -20.03 -0.54
N VAL A 191 -7.82 -21.16 -0.36
CA VAL A 191 -6.53 -21.23 0.37
C VAL A 191 -5.50 -20.22 -0.16
N VAL A 192 -5.35 -20.14 -1.49
CA VAL A 192 -4.38 -19.24 -2.14
C VAL A 192 -4.70 -17.76 -1.84
N GLN A 193 -6.00 -17.41 -1.84
CA GLN A 193 -6.47 -16.06 -1.51
C GLN A 193 -6.28 -15.77 -0.01
N LEU A 194 -6.60 -16.71 0.88
CA LEU A 194 -6.39 -16.55 2.32
C LEU A 194 -4.91 -16.37 2.67
N VAL A 195 -4.03 -17.26 2.23
CA VAL A 195 -2.59 -17.22 2.55
C VAL A 195 -1.92 -15.96 1.99
N SER A 196 -2.29 -15.52 0.78
CA SER A 196 -1.81 -14.25 0.23
C SER A 196 -2.37 -13.03 0.97
N SER A 197 -3.60 -13.11 1.49
CA SER A 197 -4.27 -12.02 2.21
C SER A 197 -3.83 -11.85 3.67
N LEU A 198 -3.41 -12.93 4.33
CA LEU A 198 -2.69 -12.92 5.61
C LEU A 198 -1.32 -12.25 5.43
N LYS A 199 -0.52 -12.71 4.46
CA LYS A 199 0.78 -12.12 4.12
C LYS A 199 0.68 -10.66 3.70
N ALA A 200 -0.38 -10.29 2.97
CA ALA A 200 -0.66 -8.90 2.59
C ALA A 200 -0.97 -7.97 3.77
N ARG A 201 -1.31 -8.52 4.94
CA ARG A 201 -1.53 -7.81 6.21
C ARG A 201 -0.31 -7.80 7.13
N GLY A 202 0.70 -8.61 6.83
CA GLY A 202 1.93 -8.76 7.63
C GLY A 202 1.96 -9.99 8.54
N ILE A 203 0.94 -10.86 8.44
CA ILE A 203 0.78 -12.05 9.29
C ILE A 203 1.67 -13.17 8.74
N GLU A 204 2.51 -13.77 9.58
CA GLU A 204 3.34 -14.92 9.19
C GLU A 204 2.48 -16.19 9.07
N VAL A 205 2.78 -17.03 8.07
CA VAL A 205 2.01 -18.25 7.79
C VAL A 205 2.91 -19.47 7.92
N TYR A 206 2.46 -20.45 8.69
CA TYR A 206 3.14 -21.71 8.96
C TYR A 206 2.29 -22.89 8.50
N LEU A 207 2.97 -23.99 8.11
CA LEU A 207 2.35 -25.29 7.90
C LEU A 207 2.86 -26.24 8.98
N ILE A 208 1.97 -26.88 9.72
CA ILE A 208 2.30 -27.82 10.80
C ILE A 208 1.48 -29.11 10.63
N SER A 209 2.10 -30.17 10.12
CA SER A 209 1.44 -31.47 9.81
C SER A 209 2.32 -32.66 10.25
N ALA A 210 1.70 -33.81 10.48
CA ALA A 210 2.39 -35.09 10.71
C ALA A 210 2.89 -35.77 9.41
N GLU A 211 2.51 -35.26 8.25
CA GLU A 211 2.98 -35.71 6.92
C GLU A 211 4.45 -35.30 6.67
N PHE A 212 4.98 -35.61 5.50
CA PHE A 212 6.40 -35.48 5.17
C PHE A 212 6.71 -34.23 4.34
N ARG A 213 7.75 -33.48 4.74
CA ARG A 213 8.24 -32.27 4.04
C ARG A 213 8.49 -32.52 2.56
N GLU A 214 8.91 -33.73 2.20
CA GLU A 214 9.16 -34.15 0.83
C GLU A 214 7.88 -34.03 -0.03
N ILE A 215 6.69 -34.24 0.55
CA ILE A 215 5.38 -34.10 -0.11
C ILE A 215 4.76 -32.69 0.07
N ILE A 216 5.01 -32.04 1.21
CA ILE A 216 4.49 -30.68 1.53
C ILE A 216 5.26 -29.57 0.78
N SER A 217 6.56 -29.73 0.53
CA SER A 217 7.42 -28.65 0.01
C SER A 217 6.93 -28.00 -1.30
N PRO A 218 6.36 -28.74 -2.28
CA PRO A 218 5.72 -28.14 -3.46
C PRO A 218 4.48 -27.28 -3.11
N ILE A 219 3.65 -27.72 -2.17
CA ILE A 219 2.48 -26.98 -1.67
C ILE A 219 2.93 -25.67 -1.02
N ALA A 220 3.90 -25.74 -0.11
CA ALA A 220 4.48 -24.58 0.55
C ALA A 220 5.07 -23.58 -0.47
N LYS A 221 5.84 -24.08 -1.45
CA LYS A 221 6.43 -23.26 -2.52
C LYS A 221 5.36 -22.59 -3.39
N TYR A 222 4.29 -23.29 -3.76
CA TYR A 222 3.17 -22.75 -4.54
C TYR A 222 2.46 -21.64 -3.77
N LEU A 223 2.18 -21.85 -2.48
CA LEU A 223 1.61 -20.85 -1.56
C LEU A 223 2.60 -19.76 -1.13
N GLN A 224 3.83 -19.74 -1.68
CA GLN A 224 4.92 -18.82 -1.36
C GLN A 224 5.26 -18.79 0.14
N ILE A 225 5.09 -19.91 0.85
CA ILE A 225 5.45 -20.10 2.25
C ILE A 225 6.95 -20.48 2.30
N PRO A 226 7.79 -19.79 3.08
CA PRO A 226 9.20 -20.16 3.23
C PRO A 226 9.36 -21.57 3.81
N SER A 227 10.33 -22.35 3.33
CA SER A 227 10.57 -23.71 3.85
C SER A 227 10.92 -23.76 5.35
N LYS A 228 11.45 -22.65 5.91
CA LYS A 228 11.65 -22.46 7.36
C LYS A 228 10.35 -22.38 8.18
N ASN A 229 9.21 -22.12 7.53
CA ASN A 229 7.88 -22.08 8.14
C ASN A 229 7.10 -23.41 7.96
N VAL A 230 7.74 -24.47 7.44
CA VAL A 230 7.15 -25.81 7.34
C VAL A 230 7.69 -26.68 8.46
N ILE A 231 6.83 -26.98 9.43
CA ILE A 231 7.13 -27.85 10.57
C ILE A 231 6.39 -29.16 10.37
N ALA A 232 7.04 -30.09 9.68
CA ALA A 232 6.50 -31.41 9.41
C ALA A 232 7.61 -32.46 9.46
N ASN A 233 7.24 -33.74 9.36
CA ASN A 233 8.20 -34.85 9.43
C ASN A 233 9.10 -34.90 8.19
N ARG A 234 10.18 -35.68 8.26
CA ARG A 234 11.15 -35.81 7.17
C ARG A 234 11.48 -37.28 6.95
N MET A 235 11.37 -37.72 5.70
CA MET A 235 11.86 -39.02 5.27
C MET A 235 13.38 -39.09 5.42
N ASN A 236 13.88 -40.12 6.10
CA ASN A 236 15.30 -40.42 6.19
C ASN A 236 15.69 -41.35 5.04
N TRP A 237 16.63 -40.90 4.23
CA TRP A 237 17.12 -41.63 3.07
C TRP A 237 18.51 -42.21 3.35
N GLN A 238 18.74 -43.44 2.88
CA GLN A 238 20.10 -43.90 2.59
C GLN A 238 20.62 -43.14 1.37
N TRP A 239 21.88 -42.71 1.45
CA TRP A 239 22.59 -42.01 0.37
C TRP A 239 23.64 -42.93 -0.24
N ASP A 240 23.91 -42.74 -1.52
CA ASP A 240 25.00 -43.40 -2.23
C ASP A 240 26.27 -42.53 -2.19
N ASP A 241 27.37 -43.08 -1.68
CA ASP A 241 28.62 -42.34 -1.42
C ASP A 241 29.39 -41.94 -2.69
N GLU A 242 29.09 -42.54 -3.86
CA GLU A 242 29.77 -42.23 -5.12
C GLU A 242 29.03 -41.15 -5.94
N THR A 243 27.69 -41.16 -5.89
CA THR A 243 26.81 -40.24 -6.64
C THR A 243 26.32 -39.07 -5.82
N GLY A 244 26.19 -39.23 -4.49
CA GLY A 244 25.60 -38.22 -3.60
C GLY A 244 24.08 -38.11 -3.69
N GLU A 245 23.40 -39.08 -4.32
CA GLU A 245 21.93 -39.12 -4.44
C GLU A 245 21.31 -40.05 -3.37
N PRO A 246 20.06 -39.79 -2.95
CA PRO A 246 19.32 -40.70 -2.08
C PRO A 246 18.84 -41.94 -2.88
N THR A 247 18.85 -43.11 -2.25
CA THR A 247 18.58 -44.40 -2.93
C THR A 247 17.41 -45.19 -2.33
N LYS A 248 17.37 -45.36 -1.01
CA LYS A 248 16.31 -46.12 -0.32
C LYS A 248 15.81 -45.38 0.93
N LEU A 249 14.52 -45.46 1.21
CA LEU A 249 13.91 -45.00 2.45
C LEU A 249 14.33 -45.89 3.64
N VAL A 250 14.77 -45.30 4.74
CA VAL A 250 15.22 -46.02 5.96
C VAL A 250 14.48 -45.61 7.24
N GLY A 251 13.34 -44.91 7.11
CA GLY A 251 12.52 -44.41 8.22
C GLY A 251 12.33 -42.89 8.15
N PHE A 252 12.19 -42.23 9.29
CA PHE A 252 11.97 -40.78 9.38
C PHE A 252 12.62 -40.11 10.60
N ASP A 253 12.73 -38.79 10.57
CA ASP A 253 13.40 -37.99 11.61
C ASP A 253 12.52 -37.85 12.87
N MET A 254 12.68 -38.81 13.78
CA MET A 254 12.03 -38.85 15.08
C MET A 254 12.33 -37.65 16.00
N SER A 255 13.37 -36.85 15.72
CA SER A 255 13.73 -35.68 16.55
C SER A 255 12.77 -34.50 16.38
N LEU A 256 12.01 -34.48 15.29
CA LEU A 256 11.02 -33.44 14.99
C LEU A 256 9.83 -33.53 15.94
N PRO A 257 9.13 -32.42 16.26
CA PRO A 257 8.00 -32.46 17.19
C PRO A 257 6.83 -33.26 16.63
N THR A 258 6.57 -33.13 15.32
CA THR A 258 5.46 -33.78 14.60
C THR A 258 5.59 -35.30 14.45
N SER A 259 6.66 -35.92 14.95
CA SER A 259 6.87 -37.39 14.88
C SER A 259 6.03 -38.17 15.89
N ARG A 260 5.36 -37.47 16.82
CA ARG A 260 4.72 -38.02 18.03
C ARG A 260 3.43 -37.27 18.36
N ASN A 261 2.61 -37.88 19.21
CA ASN A 261 1.45 -37.25 19.83
C ASN A 261 1.85 -35.93 20.54
N ASN A 262 0.94 -34.95 20.60
CA ASN A 262 1.17 -33.57 21.07
C ASN A 262 2.24 -32.78 20.28
N GLY A 263 2.68 -33.27 19.11
CA GLY A 263 3.70 -32.63 18.28
C GLY A 263 3.31 -31.28 17.68
N LYS A 264 2.01 -31.06 17.38
CA LYS A 264 1.49 -29.77 16.88
C LYS A 264 1.59 -28.67 17.96
N PRO A 265 1.10 -28.85 19.20
CA PRO A 265 1.36 -27.89 20.28
C PRO A 265 2.85 -27.67 20.59
N GLU A 266 3.71 -28.71 20.62
CA GLU A 266 5.16 -28.53 20.85
C GLU A 266 5.79 -27.61 19.78
N ALA A 267 5.36 -27.74 18.52
CA ALA A 267 5.79 -26.87 17.43
C ALA A 267 5.38 -25.40 17.65
N ILE A 268 4.16 -25.14 18.12
CA ILE A 268 3.66 -23.77 18.37
C ILE A 268 4.35 -23.14 19.60
N ALA A 269 4.50 -23.86 20.71
CA ALA A 269 5.25 -23.39 21.87
C ALA A 269 6.69 -23.00 21.48
N LYS A 270 7.32 -23.76 20.60
CA LYS A 270 8.65 -23.44 20.05
C LYS A 270 8.66 -22.20 19.15
N LEU A 271 7.58 -21.91 18.41
CA LEU A 271 7.43 -20.65 17.69
C LEU A 271 7.32 -19.46 18.66
N ARG A 272 6.49 -19.56 19.69
CA ARG A 272 6.32 -18.53 20.74
C ARG A 272 7.60 -18.26 21.54
N GLN A 273 8.46 -19.27 21.72
CA GLN A 273 9.79 -19.13 22.31
C GLN A 273 10.82 -18.50 21.35
N THR A 274 10.62 -18.60 20.03
CA THR A 274 11.59 -18.13 19.01
C THR A 274 11.27 -16.72 18.51
N PHE A 275 10.00 -16.35 18.46
CA PHE A 275 9.51 -15.10 17.88
C PHE A 275 8.57 -14.38 18.88
N PRO A 276 8.55 -13.03 18.91
CA PRO A 276 7.71 -12.26 19.82
C PRO A 276 6.25 -12.19 19.32
N TYR A 277 5.63 -13.36 19.12
CA TYR A 277 4.22 -13.48 18.76
C TYR A 277 3.36 -13.44 20.03
N ASN A 278 2.39 -12.54 20.04
CA ASN A 278 1.39 -12.42 21.08
C ASN A 278 0.24 -13.39 20.79
N THR A 279 -0.24 -13.39 19.54
CA THR A 279 -1.40 -14.19 19.10
C THR A 279 -1.01 -15.14 17.97
N ILE A 280 -1.16 -16.45 18.21
CA ILE A 280 -0.97 -17.52 17.23
C ILE A 280 -2.28 -18.30 17.09
N VAL A 281 -2.80 -18.38 15.86
CA VAL A 281 -4.02 -19.15 15.54
C VAL A 281 -3.64 -20.50 14.93
N MET A 282 -4.33 -21.57 15.30
CA MET A 282 -4.28 -22.87 14.62
C MET A 282 -5.54 -23.10 13.77
N VAL A 283 -5.38 -23.64 12.56
CA VAL A 283 -6.46 -23.99 11.64
C VAL A 283 -6.28 -25.42 11.14
N GLY A 284 -7.26 -26.31 11.37
CA GLY A 284 -7.17 -27.73 11.01
C GLY A 284 -8.49 -28.48 11.20
N ASP A 285 -8.64 -29.65 10.57
CA ASP A 285 -9.82 -30.52 10.74
C ASP A 285 -9.63 -31.62 11.81
N GLY A 286 -8.39 -31.84 12.27
CA GLY A 286 -7.99 -32.94 13.14
C GLY A 286 -8.14 -32.68 14.65
N VAL A 287 -8.15 -33.77 15.42
CA VAL A 287 -8.11 -33.70 16.90
C VAL A 287 -6.71 -33.26 17.38
N THR A 288 -5.65 -33.55 16.62
CA THR A 288 -4.29 -33.10 16.91
C THR A 288 -4.10 -31.58 16.72
N ASP A 289 -5.01 -30.92 16.01
CA ASP A 289 -5.07 -29.46 15.82
C ASP A 289 -5.82 -28.79 16.95
N LEU A 290 -6.93 -29.40 17.38
CA LEU A 290 -7.67 -29.05 18.59
C LEU A 290 -6.78 -29.17 19.85
N GLU A 291 -5.90 -30.17 19.92
CA GLU A 291 -4.89 -30.30 20.97
C GLU A 291 -3.91 -29.11 21.02
N ALA A 292 -3.75 -28.36 19.92
CA ALA A 292 -2.80 -27.24 19.87
C ALA A 292 -3.18 -26.05 20.78
N VAL A 293 -4.44 -25.91 21.20
CA VAL A 293 -4.90 -24.91 22.19
C VAL A 293 -4.98 -25.46 23.62
N HIS A 294 -4.74 -26.76 23.83
CA HIS A 294 -4.88 -27.41 25.14
C HIS A 294 -3.57 -27.47 25.95
N GLU A 295 -2.45 -27.06 25.38
CA GLU A 295 -1.12 -27.07 26.00
C GLU A 295 -0.62 -25.66 26.36
N VAL A 296 0.24 -25.56 27.37
CA VAL A 296 0.87 -24.30 27.78
C VAL A 296 1.79 -23.79 26.66
N ASP A 297 1.76 -22.47 26.40
CA ASP A 297 2.41 -21.79 25.28
C ASP A 297 1.94 -22.21 23.87
N GLY A 298 0.87 -23.02 23.76
CA GLY A 298 0.21 -23.43 22.51
C GLY A 298 -0.45 -22.28 21.73
N ALA A 299 -1.43 -22.59 20.88
CA ALA A 299 -2.21 -21.58 20.15
C ALA A 299 -3.18 -20.84 21.07
N ASP A 300 -3.56 -19.61 20.72
CA ASP A 300 -4.54 -18.78 21.45
C ASP A 300 -5.98 -18.95 20.92
N LEU A 301 -6.13 -19.61 19.76
CA LEU A 301 -7.39 -19.82 19.06
C LEU A 301 -7.29 -21.07 18.17
N PHE A 302 -8.28 -21.96 18.21
CA PHE A 302 -8.42 -23.06 17.26
C PHE A 302 -9.65 -22.90 16.36
N ILE A 303 -9.38 -22.86 15.05
CA ILE A 303 -10.40 -22.80 14.00
C ILE A 303 -10.52 -24.19 13.36
N GLY A 304 -11.62 -24.87 13.66
CA GLY A 304 -11.94 -26.16 13.06
C GLY A 304 -12.33 -26.01 11.59
N TYR A 305 -11.65 -26.72 10.70
CA TYR A 305 -12.01 -26.80 9.28
C TYR A 305 -12.86 -28.04 9.00
N GLY A 306 -13.95 -27.87 8.25
CA GLY A 306 -14.93 -28.91 7.93
C GLY A 306 -15.21 -29.07 6.44
N GLY A 307 -14.33 -28.57 5.57
CA GLY A 307 -14.54 -28.53 4.12
C GLY A 307 -14.41 -29.87 3.41
N ASN A 308 -13.51 -30.75 3.89
CA ASN A 308 -13.33 -32.10 3.36
C ASN A 308 -13.87 -33.18 4.31
N VAL A 309 -13.46 -33.12 5.58
CA VAL A 309 -13.84 -34.07 6.63
C VAL A 309 -14.47 -33.30 7.80
N GLN A 310 -15.57 -33.80 8.36
CA GLN A 310 -16.25 -33.18 9.51
C GLN A 310 -16.15 -34.08 10.74
N ARG A 311 -15.12 -33.86 11.55
CA ARG A 311 -14.83 -34.69 12.73
C ARG A 311 -15.69 -34.28 13.92
N ARG A 312 -16.43 -35.24 14.49
CA ARG A 312 -17.43 -35.02 15.55
C ARG A 312 -16.91 -34.17 16.73
N LYS A 313 -15.72 -34.49 17.23
CA LYS A 313 -15.09 -33.79 18.36
C LYS A 313 -14.70 -32.34 18.00
N VAL A 314 -14.11 -32.12 16.82
CA VAL A 314 -13.72 -30.79 16.34
C VAL A 314 -14.94 -29.88 16.12
N MET A 315 -16.06 -30.43 15.66
CA MET A 315 -17.35 -29.72 15.59
C MET A 315 -17.90 -29.30 16.97
N GLN A 316 -17.52 -29.99 18.05
CA GLN A 316 -18.01 -29.72 19.41
C GLN A 316 -17.09 -28.79 20.21
N GLU A 317 -15.78 -28.86 19.98
CA GLU A 317 -14.76 -28.22 20.83
C GLU A 317 -14.00 -27.06 20.17
N ALA A 318 -14.15 -26.81 18.85
CA ALA A 318 -13.50 -25.66 18.20
C ALA A 318 -14.14 -24.31 18.55
N ASP A 319 -13.31 -23.29 18.78
CA ASP A 319 -13.75 -21.91 19.06
C ASP A 319 -14.56 -21.28 17.91
N TRP A 320 -14.24 -21.68 16.69
CA TRP A 320 -14.97 -21.36 15.47
C TRP A 320 -14.80 -22.49 14.44
N PHE A 321 -15.90 -22.93 13.84
CA PHE A 321 -15.92 -24.03 12.87
C PHE A 321 -16.37 -23.55 11.49
N VAL A 322 -15.48 -23.60 10.50
CA VAL A 322 -15.71 -23.14 9.12
C VAL A 322 -15.69 -24.29 8.11
N ILE A 323 -16.42 -24.16 7.01
CA ILE A 323 -16.47 -25.13 5.90
C ILE A 323 -15.79 -24.54 4.65
N HIS A 324 -15.81 -23.22 4.50
CA HIS A 324 -15.14 -22.53 3.39
C HIS A 324 -14.13 -21.52 3.91
N PHE A 325 -12.93 -21.46 3.32
CA PHE A 325 -11.92 -20.45 3.66
C PHE A 325 -12.40 -19.01 3.43
N ASP A 326 -13.39 -18.84 2.55
CA ASP A 326 -14.18 -17.63 2.35
C ASP A 326 -14.73 -17.02 3.65
N GLU A 327 -15.07 -17.84 4.65
CA GLU A 327 -15.57 -17.39 5.95
C GLU A 327 -14.46 -16.68 6.75
N LEU A 328 -13.25 -17.26 6.74
CA LEU A 328 -12.05 -16.68 7.36
C LEU A 328 -11.61 -15.39 6.63
N ILE A 329 -11.66 -15.41 5.29
CA ILE A 329 -11.33 -14.28 4.43
C ILE A 329 -12.24 -13.08 4.74
N LYS A 330 -13.57 -13.30 4.83
CA LYS A 330 -14.56 -12.24 5.13
C LYS A 330 -14.39 -11.66 6.55
N ALA A 331 -13.87 -12.45 7.48
CA ALA A 331 -13.58 -12.02 8.85
C ALA A 331 -12.23 -11.29 9.02
N LEU A 332 -11.35 -11.26 8.00
CA LEU A 332 -10.06 -10.57 8.09
C LEU A 332 -10.24 -9.07 8.32
N LYS A 333 -9.42 -8.50 9.22
CA LYS A 333 -9.41 -7.07 9.51
C LYS A 333 -9.18 -6.26 8.23
N ARG A 334 -10.04 -5.26 7.99
CA ARG A 334 -9.89 -4.25 6.93
C ARG A 334 -9.38 -2.96 7.55
N ARG A 335 -8.38 -2.32 6.94
CA ARG A 335 -7.78 -1.08 7.47
C ARG A 335 -8.67 0.12 7.18
N LYS A 336 -9.18 0.76 8.24
CA LYS A 336 -10.03 1.96 8.15
C LYS A 336 -9.20 3.21 7.89
N VAL A 337 -9.63 4.02 6.92
CA VAL A 337 -8.92 5.25 6.51
C VAL A 337 -9.67 6.49 7.01
N ALA A 338 -8.92 7.44 7.56
CA ALA A 338 -9.37 8.79 7.88
C ALA A 338 -8.59 9.82 7.04
N MET A 339 -9.28 10.50 6.11
CA MET A 339 -8.73 11.62 5.36
C MET A 339 -8.89 12.89 6.20
N ILE A 340 -7.77 13.43 6.69
CA ILE A 340 -7.74 14.61 7.54
C ILE A 340 -7.50 15.84 6.65
N GLY A 341 -8.60 16.43 6.17
CA GLY A 341 -8.65 17.64 5.35
C GLY A 341 -9.50 17.47 4.09
N ALA A 342 -10.11 18.56 3.61
CA ALA A 342 -11.00 18.56 2.44
C ALA A 342 -10.80 19.79 1.52
N GLY A 343 -9.54 20.23 1.35
CA GLY A 343 -9.16 21.19 0.30
C GLY A 343 -8.74 20.47 -0.99
N ALA A 344 -8.55 21.20 -2.09
CA ALA A 344 -8.27 20.66 -3.44
C ALA A 344 -7.35 19.42 -3.49
N MET A 345 -6.16 19.49 -2.88
CA MET A 345 -5.20 18.36 -2.87
C MET A 345 -5.71 17.15 -2.06
N ALA A 346 -6.47 17.38 -0.98
CA ALA A 346 -7.07 16.31 -0.20
C ALA A 346 -8.22 15.64 -0.97
N CYS A 347 -9.02 16.42 -1.70
CA CYS A 347 -10.06 15.91 -2.59
C CYS A 347 -9.46 15.10 -3.76
N ALA A 348 -8.40 15.59 -4.40
CA ALA A 348 -7.68 14.83 -5.43
C ALA A 348 -7.04 13.55 -4.88
N ALA A 349 -6.45 13.59 -3.67
CA ALA A 349 -5.93 12.39 -3.00
C ALA A 349 -7.04 11.41 -2.58
N MET A 350 -8.22 11.93 -2.22
CA MET A 350 -9.41 11.14 -1.90
C MET A 350 -9.96 10.44 -3.16
N HIS A 351 -10.03 11.14 -4.30
CA HIS A 351 -10.36 10.57 -5.59
C HIS A 351 -9.39 9.44 -6.00
N VAL A 352 -8.07 9.64 -5.84
CA VAL A 352 -7.07 8.61 -6.10
C VAL A 352 -7.25 7.38 -5.20
N LEU A 353 -7.43 7.59 -3.88
CA LEU A 353 -7.48 6.46 -2.95
C LEU A 353 -8.84 5.74 -2.94
N SER A 354 -9.95 6.42 -3.27
CA SER A 354 -11.26 5.76 -3.37
C SER A 354 -11.28 4.71 -4.48
N GLN A 355 -10.64 4.98 -5.62
CA GLN A 355 -10.47 3.98 -6.70
C GLN A 355 -9.70 2.71 -6.26
N ASN A 356 -8.89 2.79 -5.20
CA ASN A 356 -8.08 1.67 -4.71
C ASN A 356 -8.71 0.91 -3.55
N ILE A 357 -9.64 1.51 -2.79
CA ILE A 357 -10.40 0.83 -1.72
C ILE A 357 -11.75 0.28 -2.20
N GLU A 358 -12.30 0.82 -3.30
CA GLU A 358 -13.58 0.37 -3.84
C GLU A 358 -13.46 -0.99 -4.52
N SER A 359 -13.50 -2.04 -3.71
CA SER A 359 -13.36 -3.43 -4.16
C SER A 359 -14.42 -4.32 -3.51
N ASP A 360 -15.06 -5.14 -4.35
CA ASP A 360 -16.02 -6.16 -3.92
C ASP A 360 -15.31 -7.46 -3.45
N ASP A 361 -13.97 -7.51 -3.50
CA ASP A 361 -13.16 -8.61 -2.98
C ASP A 361 -13.38 -8.77 -1.46
N PRO A 362 -13.82 -9.94 -0.96
CA PRO A 362 -13.96 -10.18 0.47
C PRO A 362 -12.64 -10.05 1.24
N ALA A 363 -11.51 -10.30 0.58
CA ALA A 363 -10.17 -10.27 1.18
C ALA A 363 -9.51 -8.88 1.23
N HIS A 364 -10.15 -7.87 0.61
CA HIS A 364 -9.55 -6.56 0.35
C HIS A 364 -8.93 -5.90 1.60
N LEU A 365 -7.80 -5.21 1.43
CA LEU A 365 -6.96 -4.74 2.55
C LEU A 365 -7.58 -3.56 3.32
N PHE A 366 -8.32 -2.70 2.62
CA PHE A 366 -8.91 -1.47 3.16
C PHE A 366 -10.40 -1.64 3.46
N ASP A 367 -10.91 -0.80 4.37
CA ASP A 367 -12.37 -0.61 4.49
C ASP A 367 -12.86 0.17 3.25
N ALA A 368 -14.04 -0.17 2.75
CA ALA A 368 -14.64 0.55 1.63
C ALA A 368 -15.16 1.94 2.04
N GLN A 369 -15.38 2.18 3.34
CA GLN A 369 -15.76 3.48 3.88
C GLN A 369 -14.55 4.31 4.33
N VAL A 370 -14.56 5.61 4.02
CA VAL A 370 -13.54 6.58 4.46
C VAL A 370 -14.21 7.77 5.13
N LYS A 371 -13.76 8.09 6.34
CA LYS A 371 -14.15 9.31 7.03
C LYS A 371 -13.33 10.48 6.48
N LEU A 372 -14.00 11.48 5.92
CA LEU A 372 -13.40 12.70 5.37
C LEU A 372 -13.61 13.85 6.37
N TRP A 373 -12.56 14.21 7.12
CA TRP A 373 -12.64 15.37 8.00
C TRP A 373 -12.66 16.67 7.20
N LEU A 374 -13.74 17.44 7.36
CA LEU A 374 -13.85 18.79 6.84
C LEU A 374 -14.22 19.78 7.94
N HIS A 375 -13.68 20.99 7.84
CA HIS A 375 -14.18 22.12 8.61
C HIS A 375 -15.46 22.59 7.92
N ASP A 376 -16.62 22.35 8.54
CA ASP A 376 -17.88 22.71 7.91
C ASP A 376 -18.03 24.22 7.74
N SER A 377 -18.78 24.60 6.72
CA SER A 377 -19.06 25.99 6.37
C SER A 377 -20.19 26.01 5.35
N GLU A 378 -21.03 27.03 5.40
CA GLU A 378 -22.05 27.21 4.37
C GLU A 378 -21.42 27.34 2.97
N PHE A 379 -22.08 26.73 2.00
CA PHE A 379 -21.83 26.83 0.58
C PHE A 379 -23.20 26.80 -0.13
N GLU A 380 -23.48 27.82 -0.94
CA GLU A 380 -24.73 27.96 -1.73
C GLU A 380 -26.05 27.75 -0.93
N GLY A 381 -26.02 28.04 0.38
CA GLY A 381 -27.20 27.96 1.27
C GLY A 381 -27.37 26.62 2.00
N ARG A 382 -26.42 25.69 1.89
CA ARG A 382 -26.38 24.43 2.66
C ARG A 382 -25.03 24.26 3.38
N LEU A 383 -24.95 23.30 4.29
CA LEU A 383 -23.67 22.85 4.83
C LEU A 383 -22.85 22.15 3.74
N LEU A 384 -21.51 22.27 3.82
CA LEU A 384 -20.61 21.63 2.87
C LEU A 384 -20.55 20.12 3.13
N SER A 385 -20.71 19.68 4.38
CA SER A 385 -20.88 18.27 4.77
C SER A 385 -22.00 17.60 3.99
N GLU A 386 -23.24 18.09 4.14
CA GLU A 386 -24.43 17.60 3.43
C GLU A 386 -24.22 17.52 1.91
N THR A 387 -23.72 18.60 1.32
CA THR A 387 -23.47 18.70 -0.14
C THR A 387 -22.48 17.64 -0.60
N VAL A 388 -21.38 17.44 0.12
CA VAL A 388 -20.36 16.43 -0.19
C VAL A 388 -20.89 15.02 0.04
N ASP A 389 -21.71 14.78 1.06
CA ASP A 389 -22.25 13.45 1.32
C ASP A 389 -23.35 13.02 0.34
N GLU A 390 -24.15 13.96 -0.19
CA GLU A 390 -25.16 13.68 -1.21
C GLU A 390 -24.55 13.51 -2.62
N THR A 391 -23.62 14.40 -3.01
CA THR A 391 -23.07 14.42 -4.38
C THR A 391 -21.82 13.55 -4.55
N LYS A 392 -21.12 13.26 -3.44
CA LYS A 392 -19.72 12.77 -3.42
C LYS A 392 -18.77 13.67 -4.22
N GLU A 393 -19.02 14.97 -4.28
CA GLU A 393 -18.17 16.01 -4.86
C GLU A 393 -17.94 17.14 -3.83
N ASN A 394 -16.80 17.83 -3.88
CA ASN A 394 -16.58 19.05 -3.08
C ASN A 394 -16.57 20.30 -3.98
N PRO A 395 -17.74 20.88 -4.32
CA PRO A 395 -17.84 21.97 -5.31
C PRO A 395 -17.08 23.24 -4.90
N LYS A 396 -16.84 23.44 -3.59
CA LYS A 396 -16.13 24.60 -3.04
C LYS A 396 -14.62 24.55 -3.28
N TYR A 397 -14.02 23.36 -3.26
CA TYR A 397 -12.56 23.20 -3.31
C TYR A 397 -12.05 22.33 -4.46
N MET A 398 -12.90 21.50 -5.05
CA MET A 398 -12.58 20.54 -6.10
C MET A 398 -13.82 20.21 -6.98
N PRO A 399 -14.42 21.22 -7.66
CA PRO A 399 -15.61 21.00 -8.47
C PRO A 399 -15.34 20.06 -9.65
N GLY A 400 -16.36 19.24 -10.00
CA GLY A 400 -16.32 18.24 -11.06
C GLY A 400 -15.56 16.94 -10.75
N VAL A 401 -15.05 16.74 -9.53
CA VAL A 401 -14.25 15.56 -9.16
C VAL A 401 -14.97 14.70 -8.14
N TYR A 402 -15.35 13.49 -8.56
CA TYR A 402 -15.99 12.46 -7.74
C TYR A 402 -15.02 11.89 -6.70
N LEU A 403 -15.41 11.90 -5.42
CA LEU A 403 -14.54 11.52 -4.30
C LEU A 403 -14.63 10.03 -3.93
N GLY A 404 -15.63 9.30 -4.43
CA GLY A 404 -15.87 7.88 -4.14
C GLY A 404 -17.18 7.62 -3.39
N LYS A 405 -17.80 6.45 -3.63
CA LYS A 405 -19.10 6.08 -3.04
C LYS A 405 -19.04 5.91 -1.53
N GLY A 406 -17.87 5.47 -1.03
CA GLY A 406 -17.60 5.20 0.38
C GLY A 406 -17.16 6.41 1.21
N VAL A 407 -17.07 7.61 0.63
CA VAL A 407 -16.75 8.82 1.39
C VAL A 407 -17.93 9.19 2.29
N VAL A 408 -17.66 9.34 3.59
CA VAL A 408 -18.59 9.88 4.58
C VAL A 408 -17.93 11.12 5.21
N THR A 409 -18.62 12.26 5.23
CA THR A 409 -18.03 13.46 5.86
C THR A 409 -18.11 13.39 7.37
N GLU A 410 -17.13 14.00 8.02
CA GLU A 410 -17.12 14.16 9.48
C GLU A 410 -16.60 15.56 9.83
N THR A 411 -17.30 16.24 10.72
CA THR A 411 -16.96 17.60 11.16
C THR A 411 -16.16 17.60 12.47
N ASN A 412 -16.35 16.58 13.30
CA ASN A 412 -15.62 16.35 14.53
C ASN A 412 -14.35 15.54 14.28
N LEU A 413 -13.19 16.22 14.35
CA LEU A 413 -11.87 15.61 14.17
C LEU A 413 -11.61 14.36 15.03
N LEU A 414 -12.20 14.28 16.24
CA LEU A 414 -12.02 13.13 17.12
C LEU A 414 -12.81 11.90 16.64
N GLU A 415 -14.01 12.11 16.12
CA GLU A 415 -14.83 11.03 15.53
C GLU A 415 -14.27 10.57 14.19
N CYS A 416 -13.63 11.48 13.44
CA CYS A 416 -12.98 11.14 12.18
C CYS A 416 -11.81 10.17 12.36
N VAL A 417 -10.99 10.36 13.40
CA VAL A 417 -9.86 9.45 13.69
C VAL A 417 -10.28 8.22 14.51
N ARG A 418 -11.48 8.22 15.09
CA ARG A 418 -11.96 7.09 15.90
C ARG A 418 -11.96 5.82 15.06
N ASP A 419 -11.26 4.81 15.59
CA ASP A 419 -11.09 3.47 15.02
C ASP A 419 -10.34 3.42 13.67
N ALA A 420 -9.67 4.50 13.25
CA ALA A 420 -8.89 4.53 12.01
C ALA A 420 -7.51 3.87 12.17
N ASP A 421 -7.19 2.91 11.30
CA ASP A 421 -5.84 2.31 11.20
C ASP A 421 -4.89 3.16 10.34
N ILE A 422 -5.43 4.04 9.50
CA ILE A 422 -4.68 4.87 8.55
C ILE A 422 -5.14 6.34 8.65
N LEU A 423 -4.19 7.26 8.90
CA LEU A 423 -4.45 8.71 8.99
C LEU A 423 -3.73 9.47 7.86
N VAL A 424 -4.49 10.12 6.97
CA VAL A 424 -3.95 10.89 5.84
C VAL A 424 -4.03 12.39 6.14
N PHE A 425 -2.90 13.05 6.44
CA PHE A 425 -2.85 14.46 6.80
C PHE A 425 -2.66 15.37 5.57
N CYS A 426 -3.73 16.02 5.12
CA CYS A 426 -3.74 16.91 3.95
C CYS A 426 -4.45 18.26 4.22
N VAL A 427 -3.97 19.00 5.22
CA VAL A 427 -4.42 20.36 5.58
C VAL A 427 -3.30 21.39 5.37
N PRO A 428 -3.58 22.70 5.30
CA PRO A 428 -2.52 23.72 5.36
C PRO A 428 -1.68 23.60 6.65
N HIS A 429 -0.35 23.68 6.53
CA HIS A 429 0.59 23.31 7.61
C HIS A 429 0.37 24.06 8.93
N GLN A 430 -0.08 25.31 8.86
CA GLN A 430 -0.35 26.14 10.03
C GLN A 430 -1.40 25.54 11.01
N PHE A 431 -2.26 24.63 10.54
CA PHE A 431 -3.28 23.99 11.38
C PHE A 431 -2.80 22.68 12.04
N ILE A 432 -1.81 21.99 11.45
CA ILE A 432 -1.31 20.67 11.89
C ILE A 432 -1.05 20.65 13.40
N HIS A 433 -0.33 21.64 13.94
CA HIS A 433 0.02 21.65 15.36
C HIS A 433 -1.21 21.71 16.28
N GLY A 434 -2.23 22.49 15.90
CA GLY A 434 -3.49 22.60 16.65
C GLY A 434 -4.31 21.31 16.59
N MET A 435 -4.24 20.60 15.46
CA MET A 435 -4.92 19.31 15.27
C MET A 435 -4.20 18.20 16.03
N CYS A 436 -2.88 18.05 15.89
CA CYS A 436 -2.09 17.10 16.67
C CYS A 436 -2.27 17.31 18.19
N LYS A 437 -2.43 18.55 18.67
CA LYS A 437 -2.74 18.83 20.09
C LYS A 437 -4.08 18.23 20.56
N LYS A 438 -5.10 18.16 19.70
CA LYS A 438 -6.41 17.56 20.02
C LYS A 438 -6.36 16.03 19.98
N LEU A 439 -5.46 15.47 19.17
CA LEU A 439 -5.36 14.04 18.85
C LEU A 439 -4.51 13.22 19.84
N ILE A 440 -3.81 13.86 20.79
CA ILE A 440 -2.96 13.18 21.78
C ILE A 440 -3.80 12.22 22.64
N GLY A 441 -3.47 10.92 22.60
CA GLY A 441 -4.24 9.88 23.31
C GLY A 441 -5.68 9.71 22.78
N LYS A 442 -5.89 10.01 21.49
CA LYS A 442 -7.18 9.88 20.76
C LYS A 442 -7.03 9.22 19.39
N VAL A 443 -5.84 8.73 19.07
CA VAL A 443 -5.52 7.89 17.91
C VAL A 443 -5.08 6.52 18.44
N LYS A 444 -5.31 5.45 17.69
CA LYS A 444 -4.86 4.11 18.07
C LYS A 444 -3.33 3.98 17.99
N ASP A 445 -2.73 3.17 18.87
CA ASP A 445 -1.28 3.00 18.94
C ASP A 445 -0.70 2.17 17.77
N ASP A 446 -1.50 1.28 17.13
CA ASP A 446 -1.16 0.52 15.92
C ASP A 446 -1.40 1.29 14.60
N ALA A 447 -1.94 2.51 14.66
CA ALA A 447 -2.26 3.28 13.47
C ALA A 447 -1.01 3.81 12.75
N ILE A 448 -1.11 4.00 11.43
CA ILE A 448 -0.03 4.55 10.59
C ILE A 448 -0.49 5.85 9.92
N ALA A 449 0.41 6.83 9.82
CA ALA A 449 0.11 8.13 9.23
C ALA A 449 0.88 8.38 7.93
N ILE A 450 0.29 9.18 7.05
CA ILE A 450 0.98 9.77 5.90
C ILE A 450 0.61 11.24 5.72
N SER A 451 1.61 12.11 5.52
CA SER A 451 1.42 13.54 5.30
C SER A 451 1.56 13.91 3.82
N LEU A 452 0.53 14.56 3.27
CA LEU A 452 0.57 15.26 1.99
C LEU A 452 0.83 16.78 2.19
N THR A 453 1.02 17.20 3.45
CA THR A 453 1.07 18.59 3.85
C THR A 453 2.45 19.19 3.55
N LYS A 454 2.51 20.10 2.58
CA LYS A 454 3.73 20.82 2.18
C LYS A 454 3.91 22.10 3.01
N GLY A 455 4.88 22.10 3.91
CA GLY A 455 5.16 23.15 4.88
C GLY A 455 5.94 22.61 6.08
N MET A 456 6.44 23.49 6.94
CA MET A 456 7.12 23.09 8.18
C MET A 456 6.57 23.90 9.37
N ARG A 457 7.32 23.96 10.46
CA ARG A 457 7.12 24.92 11.53
C ARG A 457 8.47 25.29 12.14
N VAL A 458 8.74 26.57 12.34
CA VAL A 458 9.92 27.02 13.10
C VAL A 458 9.71 26.86 14.61
N ARG A 459 10.79 26.55 15.32
CA ARG A 459 10.93 26.64 16.78
C ARG A 459 12.34 27.14 17.12
N ALA A 460 12.54 27.52 18.38
CA ALA A 460 13.86 27.84 18.92
C ALA A 460 14.86 26.67 18.85
N GLU A 461 14.36 25.42 18.84
CA GLU A 461 15.19 24.22 18.67
C GLU A 461 15.53 23.93 17.19
N GLY A 462 14.96 24.68 16.24
CA GLY A 462 15.08 24.46 14.79
C GLY A 462 13.73 24.19 14.10
N PRO A 463 13.76 23.93 12.77
CA PRO A 463 12.57 23.52 12.03
C PRO A 463 12.05 22.16 12.49
N GLN A 464 10.73 22.03 12.57
CA GLN A 464 10.01 20.77 12.75
C GLN A 464 9.19 20.49 11.49
N LEU A 465 9.39 19.32 10.89
CA LEU A 465 8.57 18.82 9.79
C LEU A 465 7.19 18.31 10.27
N VAL A 466 6.22 18.16 9.38
CA VAL A 466 4.88 17.64 9.71
C VAL A 466 4.96 16.17 10.10
N SER A 467 5.70 15.33 9.37
CA SER A 467 5.91 13.91 9.72
C SER A 467 6.49 13.75 11.13
N GLN A 468 7.51 14.54 11.46
CA GLN A 468 8.12 14.62 12.78
C GLN A 468 7.17 15.17 13.85
N MET A 469 6.23 16.06 13.48
CA MET A 469 5.25 16.62 14.40
C MET A 469 4.18 15.60 14.76
N VAL A 470 3.66 14.87 13.76
CA VAL A 470 2.77 13.72 13.95
C VAL A 470 3.45 12.69 14.84
N LYS A 471 4.63 12.20 14.46
CA LYS A 471 5.37 11.17 15.21
C LYS A 471 5.72 11.57 16.65
N LYS A 472 6.15 12.82 16.87
CA LYS A 472 6.49 13.32 18.21
C LYS A 472 5.28 13.60 19.11
N MET A 473 4.09 13.84 18.55
CA MET A 473 2.90 14.21 19.33
C MET A 473 1.87 13.08 19.47
N LEU A 474 1.83 12.16 18.52
CA LEU A 474 0.83 11.08 18.43
C LEU A 474 1.43 9.67 18.57
N GLY A 475 2.76 9.53 18.70
CA GLY A 475 3.46 8.25 18.87
C GLY A 475 3.65 7.43 17.58
N ILE A 476 2.66 7.48 16.69
CA ILE A 476 2.60 6.71 15.43
C ILE A 476 3.67 7.08 14.40
N ASP A 477 4.06 6.12 13.55
CA ASP A 477 4.96 6.39 12.43
C ASP A 477 4.26 7.20 11.33
N CYS A 478 4.98 8.14 10.71
CA CYS A 478 4.43 9.04 9.70
C CYS A 478 5.33 9.08 8.45
N SER A 479 4.83 8.55 7.34
CA SER A 479 5.42 8.72 6.01
C SER A 479 4.97 10.04 5.38
N VAL A 480 5.50 10.39 4.21
CA VAL A 480 5.09 11.58 3.44
C VAL A 480 4.82 11.23 1.99
N LEU A 481 3.83 11.86 1.36
CA LEU A 481 3.59 11.77 -0.09
C LEU A 481 3.88 13.14 -0.73
N MET A 482 4.86 13.18 -1.62
CA MET A 482 5.40 14.40 -2.20
C MET A 482 5.75 14.18 -3.68
N GLY A 483 5.31 15.07 -4.56
CA GLY A 483 5.60 15.01 -5.99
C GLY A 483 5.08 16.23 -6.73
N ALA A 484 5.19 16.21 -8.06
CA ALA A 484 4.68 17.22 -8.99
C ALA A 484 3.13 17.21 -9.08
N ASN A 485 2.48 17.45 -7.94
CA ASN A 485 1.07 17.16 -7.75
C ASN A 485 0.23 18.44 -7.84
N ILE A 486 -0.19 18.79 -9.05
CA ILE A 486 -1.24 19.80 -9.27
C ILE A 486 -2.58 19.09 -9.09
N ALA A 487 -3.37 19.53 -8.11
CA ALA A 487 -4.58 18.80 -7.69
C ALA A 487 -5.58 18.60 -8.83
N ASN A 488 -5.81 19.63 -9.65
CA ASN A 488 -6.69 19.58 -10.83
C ASN A 488 -6.28 18.48 -11.81
N GLU A 489 -5.01 18.46 -12.22
CA GLU A 489 -4.47 17.48 -13.16
C GLU A 489 -4.66 16.03 -12.64
N ILE A 490 -4.55 15.81 -11.33
CA ILE A 490 -4.81 14.50 -10.69
C ILE A 490 -6.30 14.15 -10.68
N GLY A 491 -7.19 15.12 -10.42
CA GLY A 491 -8.64 14.92 -10.48
C GLY A 491 -9.19 14.82 -11.91
N GLU A 492 -8.39 15.22 -12.90
CA GLU A 492 -8.61 15.04 -14.34
C GLU A 492 -7.92 13.76 -14.87
N GLU A 493 -7.45 12.88 -13.98
CA GLU A 493 -6.72 11.62 -14.25
C GLU A 493 -5.50 11.77 -15.20
N GLN A 494 -4.84 12.93 -15.17
CA GLN A 494 -3.66 13.18 -15.99
C GLN A 494 -2.41 12.53 -15.37
N LEU A 495 -1.61 11.88 -16.22
CA LEU A 495 -0.42 11.13 -15.82
C LEU A 495 0.54 11.97 -14.96
N THR A 496 0.69 11.55 -13.71
CA THR A 496 1.39 12.26 -12.64
C THR A 496 2.23 11.27 -11.82
N GLU A 497 3.42 11.68 -11.40
CA GLU A 497 4.29 10.89 -10.52
C GLU A 497 4.33 11.47 -9.10
N ALA A 498 4.32 10.63 -8.08
CA ALA A 498 4.58 11.01 -6.70
C ALA A 498 5.53 10.05 -5.98
N VAL A 499 6.13 10.57 -4.90
CA VAL A 499 7.10 9.84 -4.07
C VAL A 499 6.49 9.65 -2.69
N ILE A 500 6.52 8.42 -2.17
CA ILE A 500 6.29 8.16 -0.76
C ILE A 500 7.64 8.02 -0.05
N GLY A 501 7.98 9.05 0.73
CA GLY A 501 9.14 9.07 1.61
C GLY A 501 8.78 8.40 2.94
N TYR A 502 9.55 7.39 3.37
CA TYR A 502 9.19 6.57 4.53
C TYR A 502 10.32 6.38 5.55
N TYR A 503 9.92 5.99 6.76
CA TYR A 503 10.80 5.46 7.81
C TYR A 503 10.67 3.93 7.93
N ASN A 504 9.44 3.41 7.93
CA ASN A 504 9.14 1.98 7.85
C ASN A 504 8.71 1.60 6.41
N ARG A 505 9.37 0.60 5.81
CA ARG A 505 9.13 0.17 4.43
C ARG A 505 7.79 -0.56 4.23
N ASP A 506 7.30 -1.25 5.25
CA ASP A 506 6.06 -2.03 5.16
C ASP A 506 4.83 -1.12 5.31
N ASN A 507 4.91 -0.10 6.15
CA ASN A 507 3.98 1.04 6.12
C ASN A 507 3.93 1.68 4.71
N ALA A 508 5.10 1.87 4.08
CA ALA A 508 5.18 2.43 2.73
C ALA A 508 4.53 1.55 1.65
N LYS A 509 4.60 0.21 1.76
CA LYS A 509 3.86 -0.72 0.88
C LYS A 509 2.35 -0.57 1.04
N VAL A 510 1.85 -0.37 2.27
CA VAL A 510 0.42 -0.13 2.53
C VAL A 510 -0.02 1.19 1.88
N PHE A 511 0.76 2.27 2.04
CA PHE A 511 0.46 3.54 1.38
C PHE A 511 0.61 3.46 -0.15
N GLN A 512 1.51 2.64 -0.69
CA GLN A 512 1.60 2.40 -2.14
C GLN A 512 0.32 1.76 -2.65
N LYS A 513 -0.17 0.68 -2.02
CA LYS A 513 -1.46 0.05 -2.36
C LYS A 513 -2.65 1.00 -2.24
N LEU A 514 -2.55 2.04 -1.40
CA LEU A 514 -3.61 3.03 -1.20
C LEU A 514 -3.61 4.10 -2.29
N PHE A 515 -2.46 4.52 -2.81
CA PHE A 515 -2.34 5.66 -3.74
C PHE A 515 -1.89 5.34 -5.17
N ASP A 516 -1.26 4.19 -5.43
CA ASP A 516 -0.73 3.88 -6.77
C ASP A 516 -1.86 3.63 -7.78
N ARG A 517 -1.83 4.34 -8.92
CA ARG A 517 -2.78 4.21 -10.04
C ARG A 517 -2.01 4.25 -11.37
N GLU A 518 -2.65 3.84 -12.46
CA GLU A 518 -2.08 3.95 -13.81
C GLU A 518 -1.69 5.40 -14.15
N TYR A 519 -2.52 6.37 -13.76
CA TYR A 519 -2.25 7.81 -13.91
C TYR A 519 -1.52 8.46 -12.72
N PHE A 520 -1.31 7.76 -11.61
CA PHE A 520 -0.71 8.31 -10.39
C PHE A 520 0.34 7.36 -9.82
N ASN A 521 1.53 7.35 -10.42
CA ASN A 521 2.56 6.34 -10.14
C ASN A 521 3.36 6.70 -8.88
N ILE A 522 3.55 5.72 -7.98
CA ILE A 522 4.15 5.89 -6.66
C ILE A 522 5.54 5.25 -6.58
N THR A 523 6.57 6.08 -6.43
CA THR A 523 7.95 5.67 -6.11
C THR A 523 8.18 5.66 -4.60
N LEU A 524 8.67 4.55 -4.04
CA LEU A 524 8.96 4.42 -2.61
C LEU A 524 10.43 4.74 -2.29
N ILE A 525 10.70 5.75 -1.45
CA ILE A 525 12.07 6.10 -1.03
C ILE A 525 12.30 6.11 0.50
N PRO A 526 13.42 5.57 1.01
CA PRO A 526 13.81 5.68 2.42
C PRO A 526 14.46 7.04 2.72
N ASP A 527 13.74 8.13 2.46
CA ASP A 527 14.14 9.50 2.85
C ASP A 527 12.91 10.43 2.96
N ALA A 528 12.10 10.24 4.01
CA ALA A 528 10.98 11.13 4.32
C ALA A 528 11.40 12.60 4.54
N PRO A 529 12.47 12.92 5.30
CA PRO A 529 12.94 14.30 5.45
C PRO A 529 13.32 14.96 4.13
N GLY A 530 13.97 14.23 3.22
CA GLY A 530 14.33 14.71 1.89
C GLY A 530 13.11 15.09 1.06
N ALA A 531 12.14 14.18 0.95
CA ALA A 531 10.91 14.41 0.21
C ALA A 531 10.11 15.61 0.77
N GLU A 532 9.94 15.67 2.09
CA GLU A 532 9.13 16.69 2.77
C GLU A 532 9.78 18.09 2.74
N MET A 533 11.11 18.16 2.91
CA MET A 533 11.85 19.42 2.75
C MET A 533 11.80 19.93 1.31
N CYS A 534 11.92 19.05 0.31
CA CYS A 534 11.80 19.47 -1.09
C CYS A 534 10.41 20.04 -1.40
N GLY A 535 9.33 19.32 -1.05
CA GLY A 535 7.94 19.77 -1.24
C GLY A 535 7.59 21.05 -0.49
N THR A 536 8.29 21.33 0.62
CA THR A 536 8.20 22.57 1.40
C THR A 536 8.94 23.73 0.71
N LEU A 537 10.26 23.62 0.53
CA LEU A 537 11.13 24.71 0.09
C LEU A 537 10.86 25.18 -1.34
N LYS A 538 10.41 24.28 -2.23
CA LYS A 538 10.07 24.62 -3.63
C LYS A 538 9.05 25.74 -3.76
N ASN A 539 8.20 25.96 -2.74
CA ASN A 539 7.24 27.06 -2.72
C ASN A 539 7.92 28.45 -2.66
N VAL A 540 9.08 28.56 -1.98
CA VAL A 540 9.89 29.81 -1.93
C VAL A 540 10.46 30.13 -3.31
N VAL A 541 10.98 29.11 -4.01
CA VAL A 541 11.51 29.26 -5.37
C VAL A 541 10.39 29.60 -6.37
N ALA A 542 9.17 29.06 -6.16
CA ALA A 542 8.01 29.39 -6.99
C ALA A 542 7.54 30.85 -6.84
N ILE A 543 7.65 31.45 -5.65
CA ILE A 543 7.49 32.91 -5.49
C ILE A 543 8.56 33.63 -6.33
N GLY A 544 9.83 33.26 -6.20
CA GLY A 544 10.92 33.83 -7.00
C GLY A 544 10.72 33.72 -8.52
N ALA A 545 10.18 32.60 -9.00
CA ALA A 545 9.85 32.40 -10.41
C ALA A 545 8.66 33.27 -10.87
N GLY A 546 7.65 33.47 -10.02
CA GLY A 546 6.54 34.39 -10.31
C GLY A 546 6.97 35.87 -10.32
N LEU A 547 7.87 36.27 -9.42
CA LEU A 547 8.49 37.61 -9.46
C LEU A 547 9.20 37.85 -10.80
N VAL A 548 9.90 36.86 -11.34
CA VAL A 548 10.54 36.93 -12.67
C VAL A 548 9.51 37.09 -13.78
N ASP A 549 8.40 36.33 -13.76
CA ASP A 549 7.32 36.47 -14.74
C ASP A 549 6.68 37.87 -14.71
N GLY A 550 6.32 38.35 -13.51
CA GLY A 550 5.62 39.62 -13.34
C GLY A 550 6.48 40.86 -13.63
N LEU A 551 7.81 40.71 -13.65
CA LEU A 551 8.77 41.72 -14.12
C LEU A 551 9.06 41.63 -15.64
N GLY A 552 8.41 40.72 -16.37
CA GLY A 552 8.54 40.56 -17.82
C GLY A 552 9.84 39.89 -18.29
N TYR A 553 10.55 39.17 -17.41
CA TYR A 553 11.77 38.45 -17.79
C TYR A 553 11.48 37.12 -18.49
N GLY A 554 12.25 36.79 -19.52
CA GLY A 554 12.09 35.55 -20.29
C GLY A 554 12.62 34.27 -19.60
N SER A 555 12.34 33.12 -20.21
CA SER A 555 12.58 31.76 -19.67
C SER A 555 13.99 31.49 -19.16
N ASN A 556 15.02 32.11 -19.75
CA ASN A 556 16.42 31.97 -19.30
C ASN A 556 16.63 32.51 -17.88
N SER A 557 15.97 33.63 -17.53
CA SER A 557 15.98 34.19 -16.17
C SER A 557 15.25 33.28 -15.19
N LYS A 558 14.08 32.75 -15.57
CA LYS A 558 13.32 31.78 -14.76
C LYS A 558 14.16 30.52 -14.50
N ALA A 559 14.79 29.95 -15.53
CA ALA A 559 15.67 28.80 -15.41
C ALA A 559 16.87 29.07 -14.48
N ALA A 560 17.44 30.29 -14.52
CA ALA A 560 18.52 30.68 -13.61
C ALA A 560 18.07 30.74 -12.14
N ILE A 561 16.86 31.26 -11.87
CA ILE A 561 16.24 31.25 -10.53
C ILE A 561 15.90 29.82 -10.08
N MET A 562 15.29 29.00 -10.94
CA MET A 562 14.97 27.59 -10.63
C MET A 562 16.23 26.78 -10.31
N ARG A 563 17.28 26.88 -11.14
CA ARG A 563 18.57 26.20 -10.94
C ARG A 563 19.29 26.68 -9.68
N GLN A 564 19.20 27.97 -9.34
CA GLN A 564 19.72 28.46 -8.06
C GLN A 564 18.89 27.91 -6.90
N GLY A 565 17.57 28.01 -6.99
CA GLY A 565 16.63 27.54 -5.98
C GLY A 565 16.81 26.07 -5.63
N LEU A 566 16.92 25.18 -6.62
CA LEU A 566 17.19 23.75 -6.39
C LEU A 566 18.52 23.53 -5.65
N ALA A 567 19.55 24.34 -5.95
CA ALA A 567 20.81 24.28 -5.23
C ALA A 567 20.71 24.84 -3.79
N GLU A 568 19.87 25.85 -3.55
CA GLU A 568 19.58 26.38 -2.21
C GLU A 568 18.78 25.37 -1.39
N MET A 569 17.76 24.75 -1.99
CA MET A 569 16.98 23.64 -1.42
C MET A 569 17.90 22.51 -0.97
N LYS A 570 18.75 21.99 -1.87
CA LYS A 570 19.71 20.92 -1.58
C LYS A 570 20.63 21.26 -0.41
N ARG A 571 21.21 22.48 -0.38
CA ARG A 571 22.07 22.93 0.72
C ARG A 571 21.30 23.02 2.04
N PHE A 572 20.15 23.68 2.04
CA PHE A 572 19.36 23.97 3.24
C PHE A 572 18.82 22.67 3.87
N SER A 573 18.29 21.77 3.04
CA SER A 573 17.91 20.41 3.43
C SER A 573 19.05 19.68 4.12
N LYS A 574 20.26 19.62 3.51
CA LYS A 574 21.41 18.93 4.12
C LYS A 574 22.01 19.62 5.34
N ALA A 575 21.93 20.94 5.43
CA ALA A 575 22.43 21.72 6.58
C ALA A 575 21.52 21.61 7.82
N LEU A 576 20.29 21.10 7.65
CA LEU A 576 19.34 20.78 8.71
C LEU A 576 19.26 19.28 9.00
N TYR A 577 19.31 18.47 7.94
CA TYR A 577 19.20 17.00 7.98
C TYR A 577 20.33 16.37 7.14
N PRO A 578 21.52 16.14 7.73
CA PRO A 578 22.68 15.61 7.00
C PRO A 578 22.47 14.24 6.35
N THR A 579 21.45 13.50 6.77
CA THR A 579 21.05 12.19 6.22
C THR A 579 20.32 12.27 4.89
N ILE A 580 19.87 13.45 4.45
CA ILE A 580 19.13 13.60 3.18
C ILE A 580 20.02 13.18 2.01
N ARG A 581 19.44 12.41 1.09
CA ARG A 581 20.16 11.83 -0.06
C ARG A 581 20.17 12.79 -1.25
N ASP A 582 21.21 12.70 -2.09
CA ASP A 582 21.36 13.58 -3.25
C ASP A 582 20.39 13.19 -4.37
N GLU A 583 20.10 11.90 -4.44
CA GLU A 583 19.18 11.23 -5.35
C GLU A 583 17.75 11.75 -5.13
N THR A 584 17.35 11.95 -3.87
CA THR A 584 16.03 12.47 -3.45
C THR A 584 15.75 13.90 -3.93
N ILE A 585 16.78 14.65 -4.35
CA ILE A 585 16.62 15.98 -4.99
C ILE A 585 16.21 15.85 -6.47
N LEU A 586 16.47 14.69 -7.11
CA LEU A 586 16.19 14.39 -8.51
C LEU A 586 14.86 13.64 -8.72
N GLU A 587 14.30 13.04 -7.67
CA GLU A 587 12.98 12.41 -7.65
C GLU A 587 11.83 13.42 -7.90
N SER A 588 10.61 12.93 -8.16
CA SER A 588 9.43 13.79 -8.40
C SER A 588 9.17 14.81 -7.27
N CYS A 589 9.41 14.44 -6.00
CA CYS A 589 9.30 15.35 -4.86
C CYS A 589 10.27 16.55 -4.90
N GLY A 590 11.39 16.42 -5.61
CA GLY A 590 12.45 17.42 -5.73
C GLY A 590 12.30 18.27 -6.99
N VAL A 591 12.98 17.86 -8.06
CA VAL A 591 13.11 18.65 -9.29
C VAL A 591 11.79 18.79 -10.05
N ALA A 592 10.94 17.75 -10.09
CA ALA A 592 9.68 17.82 -10.84
C ALA A 592 8.65 18.73 -10.15
N ASP A 593 8.43 18.59 -8.83
CA ASP A 593 7.53 19.48 -8.07
C ASP A 593 8.00 20.94 -8.12
N LEU A 594 9.31 21.19 -8.12
CA LEU A 594 9.87 22.51 -8.36
C LEU A 594 9.50 23.04 -9.75
N ILE A 595 9.71 22.26 -10.83
CA ILE A 595 9.37 22.66 -12.20
C ILE A 595 7.87 22.95 -12.31
N ALA A 596 7.01 22.00 -11.96
CA ALA A 596 5.56 22.15 -12.04
C ALA A 596 5.06 23.39 -11.27
N THR A 597 5.59 23.64 -10.06
CA THR A 597 5.18 24.80 -9.25
C THR A 597 5.72 26.13 -9.80
N CYS A 598 6.89 26.16 -10.44
CA CYS A 598 7.46 27.35 -11.09
C CYS A 598 6.82 27.71 -12.45
N TYR A 599 5.94 26.85 -12.99
CA TYR A 599 5.15 27.11 -14.20
C TYR A 599 3.63 27.18 -13.94
N GLY A 600 3.01 26.15 -13.34
CA GLY A 600 1.56 26.11 -13.06
C GLY A 600 1.14 26.54 -11.64
N GLY A 601 2.07 26.61 -10.69
CA GLY A 601 1.75 26.71 -9.27
C GLY A 601 1.09 28.02 -8.82
N ARG A 602 0.14 27.92 -7.88
CA ARG A 602 -0.54 29.06 -7.21
C ARG A 602 0.43 30.12 -6.68
N ASN A 603 1.57 29.70 -6.11
CA ASN A 603 2.61 30.61 -5.61
C ASN A 603 3.18 31.50 -6.74
N ARG A 604 3.48 30.89 -7.90
CA ARG A 604 3.97 31.62 -9.09
C ARG A 604 2.93 32.61 -9.59
N ARG A 605 1.66 32.18 -9.75
CA ARG A 605 0.54 33.03 -10.20
C ARG A 605 0.31 34.25 -9.30
N CYS A 606 0.38 34.07 -7.98
CA CYS A 606 0.21 35.19 -7.04
C CYS A 606 1.41 36.15 -7.05
N ALA A 607 2.65 35.63 -7.08
CA ALA A 607 3.85 36.45 -7.14
C ALA A 607 4.02 37.19 -8.47
N GLU A 608 3.57 36.61 -9.58
CA GLU A 608 3.44 37.29 -10.87
C GLU A 608 2.51 38.49 -10.77
N LYS A 609 1.26 38.32 -10.34
CA LYS A 609 0.33 39.46 -10.30
C LYS A 609 0.75 40.51 -9.27
N TRP A 610 1.41 40.10 -8.17
CA TRP A 610 2.02 41.03 -7.22
C TRP A 610 3.11 41.89 -7.88
N ALA A 611 4.08 41.27 -8.58
CA ALA A 611 5.15 42.00 -9.24
C ALA A 611 4.64 42.91 -10.38
N GLN A 612 3.63 42.46 -11.14
CA GLN A 612 2.95 43.31 -12.13
C GLN A 612 2.34 44.56 -11.48
N LEU A 613 1.55 44.38 -10.41
CA LEU A 613 0.91 45.49 -9.68
C LEU A 613 1.91 46.48 -9.07
N GLN A 614 3.07 45.99 -8.60
CA GLN A 614 4.18 46.83 -8.13
C GLN A 614 4.79 47.68 -9.26
N VAL A 615 4.93 47.13 -10.47
CA VAL A 615 5.44 47.87 -11.66
C VAL A 615 4.37 48.80 -12.25
N GLU A 616 3.10 48.41 -12.21
CA GLU A 616 1.93 49.22 -12.60
C GLU A 616 1.71 50.44 -11.68
N GLY A 617 2.41 50.52 -10.54
CA GLY A 617 2.25 51.60 -9.56
C GLY A 617 1.00 51.47 -8.69
N ASN A 618 0.38 50.29 -8.64
CA ASN A 618 -0.84 49.97 -7.91
C ASN A 618 -0.61 48.80 -6.93
N PRO A 619 0.31 48.96 -5.95
CA PRO A 619 0.76 47.86 -5.11
C PRO A 619 -0.36 47.30 -4.22
N LYS A 620 -0.41 45.97 -4.12
CA LYS A 620 -1.27 45.23 -3.18
C LYS A 620 -0.42 44.33 -2.30
N THR A 621 -0.96 43.93 -1.15
CA THR A 621 -0.38 42.88 -0.31
C THR A 621 -0.62 41.48 -0.91
N PHE A 622 0.20 40.51 -0.51
CA PHE A 622 -0.06 39.10 -0.83
C PHE A 622 -1.38 38.56 -0.23
N THR A 623 -1.88 39.18 0.85
CA THR A 623 -3.15 38.81 1.50
C THR A 623 -4.36 39.16 0.61
N GLU A 624 -4.35 40.35 0.01
CA GLU A 624 -5.38 40.77 -0.95
C GLU A 624 -5.35 39.87 -2.19
N ILE A 625 -4.15 39.55 -2.70
CA ILE A 625 -3.97 38.70 -3.88
C ILE A 625 -4.37 37.23 -3.60
N GLU A 626 -4.15 36.70 -2.39
CA GLU A 626 -4.73 35.42 -1.97
C GLU A 626 -6.27 35.47 -2.05
N SER A 627 -6.87 36.51 -1.48
CA SER A 627 -8.33 36.65 -1.45
C SER A 627 -8.95 36.82 -2.84
N GLU A 628 -8.27 37.52 -3.75
CA GLU A 628 -8.74 37.79 -5.12
C GLU A 628 -8.53 36.61 -6.08
N LEU A 629 -7.44 35.84 -5.94
CA LEU A 629 -7.06 34.82 -6.95
C LEU A 629 -7.30 33.37 -6.53
N LEU A 630 -7.42 33.07 -5.23
CA LEU A 630 -7.36 31.68 -4.74
C LEU A 630 -8.69 31.13 -4.19
N GLY A 631 -9.78 31.91 -4.18
CA GLY A 631 -11.13 31.40 -3.85
C GLY A 631 -11.23 30.77 -2.44
N GLY A 632 -10.47 31.27 -1.47
CA GLY A 632 -10.38 30.71 -0.12
C GLY A 632 -9.32 29.61 0.07
N GLN A 633 -8.68 29.11 -0.99
CA GLN A 633 -7.46 28.30 -0.88
C GLN A 633 -6.29 29.16 -0.36
N LYS A 634 -5.29 28.53 0.26
CA LYS A 634 -4.20 29.23 0.97
C LYS A 634 -2.86 29.25 0.23
N LEU A 635 -2.21 30.42 0.24
CA LEU A 635 -0.90 30.70 -0.31
C LEU A 635 0.18 30.30 0.71
N GLN A 636 0.80 29.14 0.53
CA GLN A 636 1.77 28.61 1.49
C GLN A 636 3.18 29.22 1.32
N GLY A 637 3.55 29.66 0.11
CA GLY A 637 4.92 30.10 -0.19
C GLY A 637 5.40 31.34 0.55
N THR A 638 4.51 32.28 0.86
CA THR A 638 4.85 33.48 1.67
C THR A 638 5.14 33.11 3.12
N LEU A 639 4.30 32.25 3.72
CA LEU A 639 4.53 31.70 5.07
C LEU A 639 5.86 30.94 5.13
N THR A 640 6.07 29.95 4.24
CA THR A 640 7.31 29.18 4.19
C THR A 640 8.55 30.03 3.92
N THR A 641 8.43 31.13 3.16
CA THR A 641 9.55 32.07 2.96
C THR A 641 9.96 32.75 4.27
N ASN A 642 8.99 33.18 5.08
CA ASN A 642 9.25 33.79 6.38
C ASN A 642 9.83 32.76 7.38
N GLU A 643 9.30 31.53 7.38
CA GLU A 643 9.83 30.44 8.22
C GLU A 643 11.27 30.04 7.85
N VAL A 644 11.57 29.94 6.55
CA VAL A 644 12.93 29.67 6.05
C VAL A 644 13.86 30.81 6.45
N TYR A 645 13.42 32.07 6.33
CA TYR A 645 14.24 33.21 6.72
C TYR A 645 14.51 33.30 8.22
N GLU A 646 13.54 32.97 9.09
CA GLU A 646 13.75 32.93 10.55
C GLU A 646 14.91 31.98 10.91
N ILE A 647 15.00 30.82 10.25
CA ILE A 647 16.09 29.85 10.43
C ILE A 647 17.42 30.37 9.86
N ILE A 648 17.38 31.07 8.73
CA ILE A 648 18.56 31.68 8.10
C ILE A 648 19.14 32.77 9.03
N GLU A 649 18.30 33.68 9.53
CA GLU A 649 18.69 34.78 10.42
C GLU A 649 19.20 34.26 11.78
N MET A 650 18.53 33.28 12.38
CA MET A 650 19.00 32.62 13.62
C MET A 650 20.36 31.95 13.50
N ARG A 651 20.83 31.65 12.27
CA ARG A 651 22.12 30.99 12.00
C ARG A 651 23.15 31.88 11.30
N GLY A 652 22.82 33.11 10.94
CA GLY A 652 23.72 34.02 10.20
C GLY A 652 23.99 33.56 8.76
N TRP A 653 23.03 32.86 8.15
CA TRP A 653 23.17 32.19 6.86
C TRP A 653 22.69 33.03 5.65
N GLU A 654 22.41 34.33 5.80
CA GLU A 654 21.78 35.18 4.76
C GLU A 654 22.60 35.20 3.45
N LEU A 655 23.92 35.16 3.57
CA LEU A 655 24.86 35.12 2.44
C LEU A 655 25.09 33.70 1.90
N GLU A 656 24.74 32.66 2.66
CA GLU A 656 24.76 31.27 2.21
C GLU A 656 23.52 30.90 1.41
N TYR A 657 22.37 31.55 1.68
CA TYR A 657 21.10 31.37 0.95
C TYR A 657 20.61 32.69 0.34
N PRO A 658 21.36 33.27 -0.61
CA PRO A 658 21.07 34.60 -1.14
C PRO A 658 19.76 34.68 -1.92
N LEU A 659 19.28 33.59 -2.56
CA LEU A 659 17.99 33.61 -3.25
C LEU A 659 16.83 33.57 -2.24
N PHE A 660 16.86 32.66 -1.26
CA PHE A 660 15.82 32.62 -0.21
C PHE A 660 15.75 33.96 0.56
N THR A 661 16.92 34.50 0.94
CA THR A 661 17.04 35.83 1.55
C THR A 661 16.47 36.95 0.69
N THR A 662 16.71 36.92 -0.62
CA THR A 662 16.18 37.92 -1.56
C THR A 662 14.67 37.84 -1.70
N VAL A 663 14.11 36.62 -1.83
CA VAL A 663 12.65 36.44 -1.91
C VAL A 663 11.98 36.92 -0.62
N TYR A 664 12.52 36.59 0.56
CA TYR A 664 12.03 37.12 1.84
C TYR A 664 12.03 38.66 1.89
N ARG A 665 13.15 39.28 1.50
CA ARG A 665 13.29 40.74 1.53
C ARG A 665 12.37 41.44 0.54
N ILE A 666 12.02 40.81 -0.58
CA ILE A 666 11.06 41.35 -1.54
C ILE A 666 9.63 41.26 -1.00
N ILE A 667 9.18 40.09 -0.53
CA ILE A 667 7.77 39.91 -0.12
C ILE A 667 7.39 40.62 1.19
N ASN A 668 8.38 41.12 1.93
CA ASN A 668 8.19 41.93 3.15
C ASN A 668 8.62 43.40 2.93
N ASP A 669 8.64 43.87 1.67
CA ASP A 669 8.89 45.27 1.26
C ASP A 669 10.23 45.87 1.78
N LYS A 670 11.24 45.03 1.99
CA LYS A 670 12.58 45.44 2.47
C LYS A 670 13.50 45.87 1.32
N ILE A 671 13.27 45.35 0.11
CA ILE A 671 13.96 45.73 -1.13
C ILE A 671 12.99 45.66 -2.34
N PRO A 672 13.21 46.41 -3.43
CA PRO A 672 12.35 46.35 -4.62
C PRO A 672 12.38 45.00 -5.35
N ALA A 673 11.26 44.59 -5.92
CA ALA A 673 11.11 43.33 -6.67
C ALA A 673 12.15 43.13 -7.78
N LEU A 674 12.56 44.20 -8.45
CA LEU A 674 13.59 44.23 -9.51
C LEU A 674 14.93 43.59 -9.07
N MET A 675 15.21 43.56 -7.77
CA MET A 675 16.42 42.95 -7.21
C MET A 675 16.46 41.41 -7.33
N ILE A 676 15.38 40.74 -7.73
CA ILE A 676 15.30 39.26 -7.80
C ILE A 676 16.41 38.63 -8.67
N MET A 677 16.78 39.27 -9.79
CA MET A 677 17.86 38.78 -10.66
C MET A 677 19.26 39.02 -10.07
N ASN A 678 19.40 40.02 -9.19
CA ASN A 678 20.64 40.40 -8.51
C ASN A 678 20.69 39.83 -7.08
N TYR A 679 20.12 38.65 -6.85
CA TYR A 679 19.93 38.05 -5.51
C TYR A 679 21.21 37.97 -4.65
N LYS A 680 22.39 37.84 -5.27
CA LYS A 680 23.70 37.84 -4.57
C LYS A 680 24.07 39.19 -3.95
N GLU A 681 23.58 40.28 -4.53
CA GLU A 681 23.79 41.65 -4.07
C GLU A 681 22.65 42.09 -3.14
N ALA A 682 21.42 41.73 -3.49
CA ALA A 682 20.22 41.91 -2.68
C ALA A 682 20.35 41.35 -1.25
N ALA A 683 20.95 40.15 -1.10
CA ALA A 683 21.25 39.55 0.20
C ALA A 683 22.34 40.30 1.00
N ARG A 684 23.22 41.06 0.32
CA ARG A 684 24.29 41.87 0.94
C ARG A 684 23.85 43.28 1.32
N VAL A 685 22.67 43.72 0.88
CA VAL A 685 22.09 45.01 1.31
C VAL A 685 21.98 45.01 2.83
N LYS A 686 22.59 46.02 3.47
CA LYS A 686 22.39 46.28 4.90
C LYS A 686 21.03 46.96 5.07
N LEU A 687 20.06 46.22 5.59
CA LEU A 687 18.79 46.80 6.02
C LEU A 687 19.04 47.75 7.21
N GLY A 688 18.24 48.83 7.28
CA GLY A 688 18.22 49.69 8.47
C GLY A 688 17.64 48.93 9.68
N PRO A 689 17.81 49.45 10.91
CA PRO A 689 17.24 48.81 12.10
C PRO A 689 15.72 48.74 12.03
N GLU A 690 15.19 47.52 11.91
CA GLU A 690 13.75 47.22 11.96
C GLU A 690 13.09 47.83 13.21
N PRO A 691 11.87 48.40 13.11
CA PRO A 691 11.10 48.82 14.28
C PRO A 691 10.90 47.69 15.31
N HIS A 692 10.91 46.44 14.85
CA HIS A 692 10.81 45.26 15.72
C HIS A 692 12.02 45.06 16.64
N SER A 693 13.23 45.48 16.20
CA SER A 693 14.44 45.44 17.04
C SER A 693 14.32 46.37 18.25
N ILE A 694 13.71 47.55 18.05
CA ILE A 694 13.40 48.52 19.10
C ILE A 694 12.33 47.95 20.05
N ALA A 695 11.29 47.28 19.54
CA ALA A 695 10.27 46.65 20.36
C ALA A 695 10.82 45.55 21.30
N ILE A 696 11.77 44.73 20.82
CA ILE A 696 12.44 43.70 21.63
C ILE A 696 13.40 44.35 22.65
N ALA A 697 14.16 45.38 22.25
CA ALA A 697 15.03 46.13 23.15
C ALA A 697 14.25 46.86 24.27
N LEU A 698 13.08 47.40 23.97
CA LEU A 698 12.19 48.04 24.95
C LEU A 698 11.51 47.02 25.87
N LYS A 699 11.09 45.85 25.37
CA LYS A 699 10.58 44.76 26.23
C LYS A 699 11.64 44.29 27.22
N LYS A 700 12.92 44.17 26.81
CA LYS A 700 14.04 43.83 27.71
C LYS A 700 14.40 44.92 28.74
N ARG A 701 13.83 46.14 28.65
CA ARG A 701 14.04 47.24 29.60
C ARG A 701 12.95 47.38 30.68
N ARG A 702 11.95 46.49 30.74
CA ARG A 702 10.96 46.46 31.83
C ARG A 702 11.25 45.36 32.84
N ASN A 703 12.12 45.69 33.80
CA ASN A 703 12.09 45.15 35.16
C ASN A 703 12.16 46.33 36.15
N PRO A 704 11.69 46.21 37.40
CA PRO A 704 11.59 47.35 38.32
C PRO A 704 12.96 47.94 38.67
N LEU A 705 13.01 49.26 38.84
CA LEU A 705 14.13 49.93 39.50
C LEU A 705 14.15 49.53 40.99
N PRO A 706 15.32 49.26 41.59
CA PRO A 706 15.42 49.09 43.03
C PRO A 706 15.14 50.42 43.74
N THR A 707 14.45 50.34 44.87
CA THR A 707 14.34 51.47 45.81
C THR A 707 15.71 51.78 46.41
N VAL A 708 16.06 53.06 46.45
CA VAL A 708 17.23 53.57 47.20
C VAL A 708 16.69 54.36 48.38
N ASP A 709 17.08 53.96 49.59
CA ASP A 709 16.86 54.74 50.81
C ASP A 709 18.00 55.74 51.01
N VAL A 710 17.64 56.90 51.57
CA VAL A 710 18.49 58.07 51.91
C VAL A 710 19.00 58.89 50.72
#